data_AF-A0A4R4E6V4-F1
#
_entry.id   AF-A0A4R4E6V4-F1
#
_cell.length_a   1.000
_cell.length_b   1.000
_cell.length_c   1.000
_cell.angle_alpha   90.00
_cell.angle_beta   90.00
_cell.angle_gamma   90.00
#
_symmetry.space_group_name_H-M   'P 1'
#
loop_
_entity.id
_entity.type
_entity.pdbx_description
1 polymer ?
#
loop_
_entity_poly.entity_id
_entity_poly.type
_entity_poly.pdbx_seq_one_letter_code
_entity_poly.pdbx_strand_id
1 'polypeptide(L)'
;MKSVGVVKLKQIRHTPLLWILLFIGLAVRLIMAPIWTGYDADIQTFIAWSEQAYSVGLPHLYGSDMFLDYPPGYMYVLYIIAAIRNLLHIGFDSSGMLILLKLPSMIADVITGYLIYRVAGKYVKPLFAVGMAALYVLNPAILINSTIWGQVDSFFMVVIGIYLLVLQRGKMPLAAVILAIGILLKPQGLLFGPFLLIAVLQKRDFRVLWQSVLAGVATVLVLLLPFGILSNGVGWVFKLYFTTLASYPYGSLNAFNFIALLGGNFTPLDGNFISYQAWGIMLMLVSAIYSLYLYYKSIDKKGAVFYFAFLFLAAAFMFTVKMHERYLFYALLPLLMSYIYLRDRRILGLFVVFSFSHFVNIAYVLKLLWQGTPWVPQWDVLMLIISGLQVILLIYGAWLGWQLFNPLRHGGNARLQTKTNRKDNKNMSKFALPNMNMESNRTKLFTKKDWLLSMAITLIYSVFAFINLGANEAPESYWKPATAGEAVIFDLGSNVHVERLHTYAGVGHGKYTYSYLYDGQNWSEPTEVDSNHTKVFTWNVLTPKVETRYIKLDVKEQGFTLHEIAFFDGKSDKPLPVAHMEGINLNGNDQGKLDNLIDEASIVPYSPTYMNGTYFDEIYHARTAYEHLHQIEPYENTHPPLGKIFIAIGIAIFGMNPFGWRIVGTLFGIAMVPIMYMFGKRLFGKTRYGFISSFLFAFDFMHFAQTRISTIDVYGVFFIILMFYFMYRYWTSNFYRDGLRKTLVPLGLAGLFFGIGAASKWIVIYGGIGLAVILLIVLIERYVEHRQAKRMLQNLKNDESISTEDDADPSVTLTTEERSYLEKVASTYWKPTISTLAWCLLFYVVIPVAIYVMSYIPFMMVPGAGHGLKDVVTYQEHMFNYHSKLVATHPFGSPWYEWPFMVTPIWYYAGKFLPEGMLSSIVSFGNPLVWWGGFLALIAAIYCAIKYKQRQIILLLIACASQYLPWVGVPRLTFIYHYFALVPFLCLLLAYYLGNWMKKSKEMKWIVWGYLAAAFLLFLMFYPILSGMVVPASYTATWLRWLPTWNFF
;
A
#
# COMPACT_ATOMS: atom_id res chain seq x y z
N MET A 1 -1.37 -37.47 -32.10
CA MET A 1 -2.00 -38.71 -32.59
C MET A 1 -1.50 -39.91 -31.79
N LYS A 2 -2.36 -40.50 -30.95
CA LYS A 2 -2.64 -41.95 -30.79
C LYS A 2 -3.63 -42.10 -29.62
N SER A 3 -4.64 -42.93 -29.86
CA SER A 3 -5.91 -43.11 -29.18
C SER A 3 -5.85 -43.43 -27.69
N VAL A 4 -6.57 -42.67 -26.86
CA VAL A 4 -7.06 -43.11 -25.55
C VAL A 4 -8.57 -42.89 -25.54
N GLY A 5 -9.29 -43.96 -25.21
CA GLY A 5 -10.71 -44.15 -25.48
C GLY A 5 -11.61 -42.95 -25.19
N VAL A 6 -12.39 -42.58 -26.20
CA VAL A 6 -13.64 -41.83 -26.03
C VAL A 6 -14.55 -42.71 -25.18
N VAL A 7 -14.62 -42.44 -23.88
CA VAL A 7 -15.71 -42.93 -23.04
C VAL A 7 -16.97 -42.30 -23.62
N LYS A 8 -17.75 -43.08 -24.38
CA LYS A 8 -19.10 -42.73 -24.81
C LYS A 8 -19.84 -42.19 -23.58
N LEU A 9 -20.24 -40.92 -23.65
CA LEU A 9 -21.15 -40.30 -22.69
C LEU A 9 -22.43 -41.15 -22.67
N LYS A 10 -22.56 -42.07 -21.70
CA LYS A 10 -23.88 -42.63 -21.37
C LYS A 10 -24.74 -41.43 -20.96
N GLN A 11 -25.75 -41.12 -21.78
CA GLN A 11 -26.82 -40.19 -21.43
C GLN A 11 -27.28 -40.53 -20.01
N ILE A 12 -27.10 -39.59 -19.09
CA ILE A 12 -27.62 -39.69 -17.73
C ILE A 12 -29.14 -39.68 -17.88
N ARG A 13 -29.77 -40.85 -17.80
CA ARG A 13 -31.24 -40.92 -17.68
C ARG A 13 -31.60 -40.23 -16.37
N HIS A 14 -32.41 -39.18 -16.46
CA HIS A 14 -32.96 -38.49 -15.30
C HIS A 14 -33.66 -39.52 -14.41
N THR A 15 -33.19 -39.71 -13.19
CA THR A 15 -33.87 -40.57 -12.21
C THR A 15 -34.99 -39.77 -11.54
N PRO A 16 -36.26 -40.25 -11.55
CA PRO A 16 -37.37 -39.63 -10.83
C PRO A 16 -37.05 -39.29 -9.36
N LEU A 17 -36.24 -40.15 -8.72
CA LEU A 17 -35.74 -39.97 -7.35
C LEU A 17 -35.02 -38.64 -7.10
N LEU A 18 -34.30 -38.08 -8.10
CA LEU A 18 -33.67 -36.76 -7.93
C LEU A 18 -34.71 -35.66 -7.83
N TRP A 19 -35.70 -35.67 -8.72
CA TRP A 19 -36.75 -34.65 -8.73
C TRP A 19 -37.61 -34.72 -7.48
N ILE A 20 -37.89 -35.93 -6.99
CA ILE A 20 -38.55 -36.13 -5.69
C ILE A 20 -37.70 -35.52 -4.56
N LEU A 21 -36.40 -35.79 -4.50
CA LEU A 21 -35.51 -35.21 -3.49
C LEU A 21 -35.48 -33.67 -3.56
N LEU A 22 -35.33 -33.10 -4.75
CA LEU A 22 -35.26 -31.65 -4.93
C LEU A 22 -36.60 -30.98 -4.58
N PHE A 23 -37.72 -31.62 -4.93
CA PHE A 23 -39.06 -31.17 -4.56
C PHE A 23 -39.27 -31.21 -3.04
N ILE A 24 -38.95 -32.35 -2.39
CA ILE A 24 -39.01 -32.47 -0.93
C ILE A 24 -38.11 -31.42 -0.28
N GLY A 25 -36.89 -31.25 -0.79
CA GLY A 25 -35.93 -30.27 -0.29
C GLY A 25 -36.44 -28.83 -0.37
N LEU A 26 -37.17 -28.46 -1.42
CA LEU A 26 -37.81 -27.15 -1.56
C LEU A 26 -39.06 -27.04 -0.69
N ALA A 27 -39.92 -28.06 -0.67
CA ALA A 27 -41.16 -28.09 0.10
C ALA A 27 -40.89 -27.94 1.60
N VAL A 28 -39.92 -28.70 2.14
CA VAL A 28 -39.47 -28.57 3.54
C VAL A 28 -39.06 -27.13 3.83
N ARG A 29 -38.32 -26.49 2.92
CA ARG A 29 -37.86 -25.12 3.13
C ARG A 29 -39.01 -24.10 3.08
N LEU A 30 -39.92 -24.24 2.12
CA LEU A 30 -41.11 -23.38 2.01
C LEU A 30 -42.03 -23.49 3.23
N ILE A 31 -42.14 -24.69 3.82
CA ILE A 31 -42.89 -24.92 5.06
C ILE A 31 -42.18 -24.27 6.25
N MET A 32 -40.86 -24.40 6.35
CA MET A 32 -40.08 -23.88 7.47
C MET A 32 -39.85 -22.36 7.44
N ALA A 33 -39.73 -21.77 6.25
CA ALA A 33 -39.41 -20.35 6.06
C ALA A 33 -40.33 -19.36 6.80
N PRO A 34 -41.68 -19.53 6.80
CA PRO A 34 -42.57 -18.63 7.53
C PRO A 34 -42.73 -18.97 9.02
N ILE A 35 -42.30 -20.17 9.46
CA ILE A 35 -42.39 -20.59 10.88
C ILE A 35 -41.37 -19.84 11.73
N TRP A 36 -40.18 -19.59 11.16
CA TRP A 36 -39.07 -18.95 11.84
C TRP A 36 -38.74 -17.65 11.13
N THR A 37 -38.83 -16.52 11.82
CA THR A 37 -38.41 -15.22 11.28
C THR A 37 -36.91 -15.24 10.96
N GLY A 38 -36.10 -15.75 11.88
CA GLY A 38 -34.64 -15.84 11.76
C GLY A 38 -33.96 -14.83 12.67
N TYR A 39 -32.88 -14.19 12.20
CA TYR A 39 -32.29 -13.05 12.89
C TYR A 39 -32.96 -11.76 12.42
N ASP A 40 -33.74 -11.15 13.31
CA ASP A 40 -34.63 -10.03 12.97
C ASP A 40 -33.89 -8.86 12.32
N ALA A 41 -32.72 -8.48 12.83
CA ALA A 41 -31.94 -7.38 12.28
C ALA A 41 -31.54 -7.61 10.81
N ASP A 42 -31.13 -8.83 10.43
CA ASP A 42 -30.80 -9.16 9.03
C ASP A 42 -32.04 -9.06 8.13
N ILE A 43 -33.18 -9.61 8.60
CA ILE A 43 -34.43 -9.64 7.82
C ILE A 43 -34.95 -8.23 7.58
N GLN A 44 -35.03 -7.40 8.63
CA GLN A 44 -35.51 -6.02 8.53
C GLN A 44 -34.59 -5.18 7.63
N THR A 45 -33.28 -5.41 7.72
CA THR A 45 -32.30 -4.76 6.86
C THR A 45 -32.52 -5.12 5.38
N PHE A 46 -32.72 -6.39 5.05
CA PHE A 46 -33.01 -6.80 3.68
C PHE A 46 -34.36 -6.28 3.16
N ILE A 47 -35.39 -6.18 4.02
CA ILE A 47 -36.66 -5.52 3.68
C ILE A 47 -36.41 -4.06 3.30
N ALA A 48 -35.75 -3.30 4.19
CA ALA A 48 -35.48 -1.89 4.00
C ALA A 48 -34.66 -1.64 2.72
N TRP A 49 -33.60 -2.41 2.49
CA TRP A 49 -32.77 -2.29 1.29
C TRP A 49 -33.53 -2.63 0.01
N SER A 50 -34.39 -3.66 0.04
CA SER A 50 -35.21 -4.03 -1.11
C SER A 50 -36.15 -2.90 -1.51
N GLU A 51 -36.81 -2.27 -0.54
CA GLU A 51 -37.75 -1.18 -0.79
C GLU A 51 -37.02 0.09 -1.24
N GLN A 52 -35.87 0.41 -0.64
CA GLN A 52 -35.05 1.54 -1.04
C GLN A 52 -34.55 1.40 -2.48
N ALA A 53 -34.04 0.21 -2.84
CA ALA A 53 -33.57 -0.07 -4.19
C ALA A 53 -34.69 0.10 -5.23
N TYR A 54 -35.92 -0.30 -4.89
CA TYR A 54 -37.07 -0.20 -5.78
C TYR A 54 -37.63 1.21 -5.90
N SER A 55 -37.83 1.91 -4.78
CA SER A 55 -38.48 3.23 -4.72
C SER A 55 -37.61 4.37 -5.25
N VAL A 56 -36.32 4.38 -4.92
CA VAL A 56 -35.36 5.43 -5.32
C VAL A 56 -34.64 5.07 -6.64
N GLY A 57 -34.61 3.78 -6.98
CA GLY A 57 -33.93 3.26 -8.17
C GLY A 57 -32.45 2.99 -7.97
N LEU A 58 -31.91 2.02 -8.73
CA LEU A 58 -30.52 1.58 -8.63
C LEU A 58 -29.45 2.69 -8.81
N PRO A 59 -29.62 3.70 -9.71
CA PRO A 59 -28.61 4.75 -9.90
C PRO A 59 -28.34 5.61 -8.65
N HIS A 60 -29.32 5.73 -7.75
CA HIS A 60 -29.28 6.62 -6.59
C HIS A 60 -29.14 5.86 -5.25
N LEU A 61 -29.16 4.52 -5.28
CA LEU A 61 -29.19 3.67 -4.09
C LEU A 61 -28.03 3.98 -3.10
N TYR A 62 -26.79 4.00 -3.61
CA TYR A 62 -25.58 4.23 -2.80
C TYR A 62 -25.29 5.71 -2.52
N GLY A 63 -26.16 6.62 -2.95
CA GLY A 63 -26.10 8.04 -2.62
C GLY A 63 -26.96 8.43 -1.41
N SER A 64 -27.69 7.48 -0.81
CA SER A 64 -28.55 7.72 0.36
C SER A 64 -27.79 7.57 1.67
N ASP A 65 -28.27 8.22 2.74
CA ASP A 65 -27.71 8.11 4.11
C ASP A 65 -28.04 6.76 4.79
N MET A 66 -28.64 5.82 4.06
CA MET A 66 -29.00 4.49 4.57
C MET A 66 -27.76 3.60 4.71
N PHE A 67 -27.70 2.84 5.80
CA PHE A 67 -26.69 1.79 5.97
C PHE A 67 -26.82 0.73 4.87
N LEU A 68 -25.79 0.59 4.01
CA LEU A 68 -25.73 -0.38 2.91
C LEU A 68 -24.31 -0.95 2.83
N ASP A 69 -24.11 -2.20 3.27
CA ASP A 69 -22.79 -2.84 3.29
C ASP A 69 -22.62 -3.97 2.27
N TYR A 70 -23.69 -4.30 1.53
CA TYR A 70 -23.65 -5.27 0.43
C TYR A 70 -23.27 -4.62 -0.90
N PRO A 71 -22.46 -5.29 -1.75
CA PRO A 71 -22.15 -4.77 -3.06
C PRO A 71 -23.32 -4.92 -4.07
N PRO A 72 -23.23 -4.23 -5.22
CA PRO A 72 -24.36 -4.07 -6.15
C PRO A 72 -24.96 -5.36 -6.71
N GLY A 73 -24.20 -6.46 -6.74
CA GLY A 73 -24.66 -7.72 -7.29
C GLY A 73 -25.87 -8.29 -6.56
N TYR A 74 -25.91 -8.20 -5.22
CA TYR A 74 -27.06 -8.71 -4.46
C TYR A 74 -28.24 -7.73 -4.46
N MET A 75 -27.98 -6.43 -4.70
CA MET A 75 -29.03 -5.41 -4.80
C MET A 75 -29.99 -5.66 -5.96
N TYR A 76 -29.53 -6.28 -7.05
CA TYR A 76 -30.43 -6.75 -8.11
C TYR A 76 -31.47 -7.76 -7.62
N VAL A 77 -31.08 -8.66 -6.72
CA VAL A 77 -32.00 -9.67 -6.17
C VAL A 77 -33.05 -9.00 -5.29
N LEU A 78 -32.61 -8.09 -4.42
CA LEU A 78 -33.51 -7.33 -3.55
C LEU A 78 -34.45 -6.42 -4.33
N TYR A 79 -33.98 -5.77 -5.40
CA TYR A 79 -34.82 -5.00 -6.31
C TYR A 79 -35.95 -5.85 -6.92
N ILE A 80 -35.63 -7.06 -7.38
CA ILE A 80 -36.64 -7.99 -7.94
C ILE A 80 -37.62 -8.45 -6.86
N ILE A 81 -37.15 -8.71 -5.64
CA ILE A 81 -38.03 -9.07 -4.51
C ILE A 81 -39.04 -7.95 -4.24
N ALA A 82 -38.60 -6.70 -4.15
CA ALA A 82 -39.50 -5.57 -3.94
C ALA A 82 -40.45 -5.35 -5.12
N ALA A 83 -40.01 -5.57 -6.36
CA ALA A 83 -40.88 -5.52 -7.53
C ALA A 83 -42.01 -6.58 -7.47
N ILE A 84 -41.67 -7.83 -7.09
CA ILE A 84 -42.66 -8.91 -6.92
C ILE A 84 -43.61 -8.60 -5.76
N ARG A 85 -43.08 -8.12 -4.63
CA ARG A 85 -43.87 -7.72 -3.46
C ARG A 85 -44.91 -6.67 -3.84
N ASN A 86 -44.49 -5.62 -4.56
CA ASN A 86 -45.37 -4.54 -5.01
C ASN A 86 -46.41 -5.04 -6.03
N LEU A 87 -46.00 -5.91 -6.97
CA LEU A 87 -46.91 -6.52 -7.95
C LEU A 87 -47.99 -7.39 -7.30
N LEU A 88 -47.65 -8.12 -6.24
CA LEU A 88 -48.56 -9.06 -5.55
C LEU A 88 -49.21 -8.47 -4.29
N HIS A 89 -48.97 -7.19 -4.00
CA HIS A 89 -49.46 -6.49 -2.80
C HIS A 89 -49.16 -7.21 -1.48
N ILE A 90 -47.96 -7.78 -1.35
CA ILE A 90 -47.54 -8.52 -0.15
C ILE A 90 -47.17 -7.53 0.98
N GLY A 91 -47.80 -7.68 2.15
CA GLY A 91 -47.50 -6.86 3.34
C GLY A 91 -46.12 -7.15 3.93
N PHE A 92 -45.48 -6.14 4.53
CA PHE A 92 -44.11 -6.24 5.05
C PHE A 92 -43.96 -7.29 6.16
N ASP A 93 -44.90 -7.33 7.11
CA ASP A 93 -44.89 -8.27 8.24
C ASP A 93 -45.53 -9.63 7.91
N SER A 94 -45.82 -9.90 6.63
CA SER A 94 -46.51 -11.12 6.23
C SER A 94 -45.55 -12.30 6.10
N SER A 95 -46.06 -13.51 6.35
CA SER A 95 -45.37 -14.77 6.02
C SER A 95 -44.96 -14.84 4.54
N GLY A 96 -45.74 -14.20 3.65
CA GLY A 96 -45.41 -14.08 2.24
C GLY A 96 -44.11 -13.31 1.99
N MET A 97 -43.87 -12.22 2.72
CA MET A 97 -42.63 -11.44 2.61
C MET A 97 -41.43 -12.25 3.10
N LEU A 98 -41.55 -12.95 4.23
CA LEU A 98 -40.50 -13.83 4.74
C LEU A 98 -40.13 -14.94 3.75
N ILE A 99 -41.14 -15.59 3.14
CA ILE A 99 -40.90 -16.59 2.09
C ILE A 99 -40.18 -15.94 0.91
N LEU A 100 -40.66 -14.78 0.44
CA LEU A 100 -40.11 -14.10 -0.73
C LEU A 100 -38.65 -13.69 -0.55
N LEU A 101 -38.28 -13.17 0.62
CA LEU A 101 -36.89 -12.80 0.96
C LEU A 101 -35.96 -14.01 1.00
N LYS A 102 -36.42 -15.12 1.58
CA LYS A 102 -35.59 -16.33 1.77
C LYS A 102 -35.52 -17.19 0.50
N LEU A 103 -36.45 -17.00 -0.43
CA LEU A 103 -36.61 -17.80 -1.63
C LEU A 103 -35.36 -17.92 -2.50
N PRO A 104 -34.58 -16.85 -2.78
CA PRO A 104 -33.36 -16.97 -3.57
C PRO A 104 -32.35 -17.96 -2.98
N SER A 105 -32.16 -17.95 -1.66
CA SER A 105 -31.27 -18.87 -0.96
C SER A 105 -31.79 -20.30 -0.98
N MET A 106 -33.11 -20.48 -0.78
CA MET A 106 -33.76 -21.79 -0.86
C MET A 106 -33.61 -22.41 -2.25
N ILE A 107 -33.81 -21.63 -3.31
CA ILE A 107 -33.62 -22.07 -4.70
C ILE A 107 -32.14 -22.38 -4.96
N ALA A 108 -31.22 -21.55 -4.46
CA ALA A 108 -29.78 -21.78 -4.62
C ALA A 108 -29.31 -23.11 -4.00
N ASP A 109 -29.86 -23.51 -2.85
CA ASP A 109 -29.58 -24.82 -2.25
C ASP A 109 -30.02 -25.98 -3.17
N VAL A 110 -31.22 -25.88 -3.74
CA VAL A 110 -31.79 -26.89 -4.65
C VAL A 110 -30.97 -26.98 -5.94
N ILE A 111 -30.60 -25.84 -6.52
CA ILE A 111 -29.70 -25.77 -7.70
C ILE A 111 -28.35 -26.40 -7.36
N THR A 112 -27.80 -26.12 -6.17
CA THR A 112 -26.53 -26.71 -5.73
C THR A 112 -26.64 -28.23 -5.59
N GLY A 113 -27.74 -28.74 -5.05
CA GLY A 113 -28.05 -30.17 -5.02
C GLY A 113 -28.08 -30.81 -6.41
N TYR A 114 -28.72 -30.14 -7.38
CA TYR A 114 -28.71 -30.56 -8.78
C TYR A 114 -27.28 -30.58 -9.37
N LEU A 115 -26.48 -29.54 -9.12
CA LEU A 115 -25.08 -29.47 -9.58
C LEU A 115 -24.25 -30.61 -8.98
N ILE A 116 -24.40 -30.90 -7.69
CA ILE A 116 -23.77 -32.03 -7.01
C ILE A 116 -24.15 -33.34 -7.68
N TYR A 117 -25.43 -33.61 -7.93
CA TYR A 117 -25.89 -34.80 -8.64
C TYR A 117 -25.26 -34.92 -10.04
N ARG A 118 -25.25 -33.82 -10.81
CA ARG A 118 -24.69 -33.79 -12.18
C ARG A 118 -23.20 -34.09 -12.22
N VAL A 119 -22.46 -33.69 -11.18
CA VAL A 119 -21.03 -33.97 -11.07
C VAL A 119 -20.80 -35.38 -10.54
N ALA A 120 -21.52 -35.80 -9.50
CA ALA A 120 -21.43 -37.14 -8.91
C ALA A 120 -21.84 -38.24 -9.90
N GLY A 121 -22.89 -38.04 -10.69
CA GLY A 121 -23.36 -39.00 -11.70
C GLY A 121 -22.35 -39.34 -12.79
N LYS A 122 -21.25 -38.59 -12.90
CA LYS A 122 -20.12 -38.92 -13.79
C LYS A 122 -19.19 -39.98 -13.20
N TYR A 123 -19.24 -40.20 -11.89
CA TYR A 123 -18.27 -41.02 -11.14
C TYR A 123 -18.92 -42.15 -10.33
N VAL A 124 -20.20 -42.05 -9.98
CA VAL A 124 -20.93 -43.03 -9.18
C VAL A 124 -22.29 -43.39 -9.79
N LYS A 125 -22.89 -44.50 -9.33
CA LYS A 125 -24.24 -44.92 -9.78
C LYS A 125 -25.29 -43.86 -9.41
N PRO A 126 -26.40 -43.74 -10.17
CA PRO A 126 -27.43 -42.71 -9.95
C PRO A 126 -27.94 -42.60 -8.51
N LEU A 127 -28.19 -43.72 -7.82
CA LEU A 127 -28.65 -43.72 -6.43
C LEU A 127 -27.64 -43.05 -5.48
N PHE A 128 -26.35 -43.33 -5.64
CA PHE A 128 -25.30 -42.68 -4.85
C PHE A 128 -25.15 -41.20 -5.21
N ALA A 129 -25.36 -40.81 -6.47
CA ALA A 129 -25.38 -39.40 -6.87
C ALA A 129 -26.56 -38.65 -6.25
N VAL A 130 -27.74 -39.28 -6.15
CA VAL A 130 -28.89 -38.74 -5.39
C VAL A 130 -28.52 -38.63 -3.90
N GLY A 131 -27.87 -39.64 -3.33
CA GLY A 131 -27.37 -39.58 -1.95
C GLY A 131 -26.40 -38.42 -1.69
N MET A 132 -25.48 -38.13 -2.61
CA MET A 132 -24.58 -36.97 -2.50
C MET A 132 -25.34 -35.64 -2.55
N ALA A 133 -26.36 -35.52 -3.40
CA ALA A 133 -27.22 -34.34 -3.43
C ALA A 133 -28.03 -34.21 -2.12
N ALA A 134 -28.52 -35.33 -1.57
CA ALA A 134 -29.28 -35.35 -0.32
C ALA A 134 -28.43 -34.88 0.86
N LEU A 135 -27.15 -35.27 0.93
CA LEU A 135 -26.19 -34.83 1.95
C LEU A 135 -25.97 -33.31 2.01
N TYR A 136 -26.35 -32.58 0.96
CA TYR A 136 -26.30 -31.12 0.92
C TYR A 136 -27.69 -30.50 1.10
N VAL A 137 -28.67 -30.94 0.31
CA VAL A 137 -30.03 -30.36 0.30
C VAL A 137 -30.74 -30.55 1.64
N LEU A 138 -30.56 -31.70 2.29
CA LEU A 138 -31.20 -32.02 3.58
C LEU A 138 -30.27 -31.77 4.77
N ASN A 139 -29.14 -31.11 4.54
CA ASN A 139 -28.16 -30.86 5.57
C ASN A 139 -28.68 -29.82 6.58
N PRO A 140 -28.75 -30.14 7.90
CA PRO A 140 -29.22 -29.20 8.91
C PRO A 140 -28.46 -27.87 8.94
N ALA A 141 -27.14 -27.91 8.70
CA ALA A 141 -26.29 -26.72 8.70
C ALA A 141 -26.60 -25.78 7.51
N ILE A 142 -27.02 -26.36 6.37
CA ILE A 142 -27.41 -25.59 5.19
C ILE A 142 -28.82 -25.04 5.37
N LEU A 143 -29.75 -25.88 5.86
CA LEU A 143 -31.14 -25.51 6.14
C LEU A 143 -31.25 -24.37 7.16
N ILE A 144 -30.51 -24.44 8.27
CA ILE A 144 -30.59 -23.43 9.30
C ILE A 144 -30.10 -22.06 8.80
N ASN A 145 -29.07 -22.02 7.95
CA ASN A 145 -28.53 -20.77 7.43
C ASN A 145 -29.46 -20.13 6.38
N SER A 146 -29.87 -20.90 5.37
CA SER A 146 -30.64 -20.35 4.24
C SER A 146 -32.11 -20.12 4.58
N THR A 147 -32.72 -21.04 5.34
CA THR A 147 -34.18 -21.11 5.50
C THR A 147 -34.64 -20.62 6.87
N ILE A 148 -33.96 -21.05 7.94
CA ILE A 148 -34.37 -20.65 9.30
C ILE A 148 -33.87 -19.23 9.58
N TRP A 149 -32.57 -18.99 9.43
CA TRP A 149 -31.94 -17.68 9.64
C TRP A 149 -32.32 -16.67 8.55
N GLY A 150 -32.32 -17.10 7.28
CA GLY A 150 -32.63 -16.23 6.14
C GLY A 150 -31.42 -15.55 5.51
N GLN A 151 -30.21 -16.09 5.71
CA GLN A 151 -29.00 -15.55 5.12
C GLN A 151 -28.83 -15.93 3.64
N VAL A 152 -27.96 -15.18 2.97
CA VAL A 152 -27.83 -15.20 1.49
C VAL A 152 -26.59 -15.97 1.02
N ASP A 153 -25.93 -16.66 1.95
CA ASP A 153 -24.69 -17.41 1.70
C ASP A 153 -24.87 -18.53 0.68
N SER A 154 -26.04 -19.19 0.66
CA SER A 154 -26.38 -20.21 -0.35
C SER A 154 -26.37 -19.65 -1.76
N PHE A 155 -26.91 -18.44 -1.95
CA PHE A 155 -26.93 -17.76 -3.24
C PHE A 155 -25.52 -17.40 -3.71
N PHE A 156 -24.67 -16.91 -2.80
CA PHE A 156 -23.27 -16.68 -3.10
C PHE A 156 -22.53 -18.00 -3.44
N MET A 157 -22.76 -19.07 -2.67
CA MET A 157 -22.02 -20.32 -2.82
C MET A 157 -22.39 -21.13 -4.06
N VAL A 158 -23.61 -21.01 -4.61
CA VAL A 158 -23.91 -21.62 -5.91
C VAL A 158 -23.06 -20.98 -7.02
N VAL A 159 -22.88 -19.65 -6.99
CA VAL A 159 -22.02 -18.93 -7.95
C VAL A 159 -20.56 -19.32 -7.79
N ILE A 160 -20.05 -19.37 -6.56
CA ILE A 160 -18.68 -19.85 -6.27
C ILE A 160 -18.50 -21.31 -6.69
N GLY A 161 -19.47 -22.17 -6.45
CA GLY A 161 -19.45 -23.57 -6.88
C GLY A 161 -19.34 -23.71 -8.40
N ILE A 162 -20.08 -22.89 -9.15
CA ILE A 162 -19.99 -22.82 -10.61
C ILE A 162 -18.60 -22.30 -11.04
N TYR A 163 -18.09 -21.25 -10.39
CA TYR A 163 -16.73 -20.74 -10.61
C TYR A 163 -15.68 -21.84 -10.47
N LEU A 164 -15.68 -22.57 -9.34
CA LEU A 164 -14.73 -23.66 -9.08
C LEU A 164 -14.86 -24.79 -10.12
N LEU A 165 -16.09 -25.10 -10.56
CA LEU A 165 -16.34 -26.08 -11.62
C LEU A 165 -15.80 -25.63 -12.98
N VAL A 166 -15.95 -24.36 -13.34
CA VAL A 166 -15.43 -23.80 -14.59
C VAL A 166 -13.90 -23.70 -14.55
N LEU A 167 -13.34 -23.32 -13.40
CA LEU A 167 -11.91 -23.27 -13.15
C LEU A 167 -11.27 -24.66 -13.26
N GLN A 168 -11.89 -25.70 -12.67
CA GLN A 168 -11.47 -27.09 -12.79
C GLN A 168 -11.46 -27.59 -14.25
N ARG A 169 -12.34 -27.05 -15.11
CA ARG A 169 -12.39 -27.33 -16.55
C ARG A 169 -11.36 -26.55 -17.36
N GLY A 170 -10.62 -25.64 -16.73
CA GLY A 170 -9.57 -24.84 -17.36
C GLY A 170 -10.06 -23.68 -18.23
N LYS A 171 -11.34 -23.29 -18.12
CA LYS A 171 -11.93 -22.17 -18.88
C LYS A 171 -11.72 -20.84 -18.14
N MET A 172 -10.49 -20.33 -18.15
CA MET A 172 -10.10 -19.20 -17.30
C MET A 172 -10.87 -17.89 -17.55
N PRO A 173 -11.16 -17.46 -18.80
CA PRO A 173 -11.91 -16.22 -19.01
C PRO A 173 -13.33 -16.30 -18.45
N LEU A 174 -14.01 -17.43 -18.66
CA LEU A 174 -15.34 -17.65 -18.09
C LEU A 174 -15.30 -17.75 -16.55
N ALA A 175 -14.27 -18.37 -15.99
CA ALA A 175 -14.07 -18.39 -14.54
C ALA A 175 -13.89 -16.97 -13.98
N ALA A 176 -13.20 -16.08 -14.71
CA ALA A 176 -13.06 -14.68 -14.32
C ALA A 176 -14.40 -13.93 -14.31
N VAL A 177 -15.26 -14.15 -15.31
CA VAL A 177 -16.63 -13.59 -15.34
C VAL A 177 -17.43 -14.03 -14.11
N ILE A 178 -17.46 -15.33 -13.82
CA ILE A 178 -18.25 -15.86 -12.70
C ILE A 178 -17.69 -15.38 -11.36
N LEU A 179 -16.36 -15.29 -11.23
CA LEU A 179 -15.73 -14.75 -10.04
C LEU A 179 -16.05 -13.26 -9.85
N ALA A 180 -16.06 -12.46 -10.92
CA ALA A 180 -16.45 -11.05 -10.89
C ALA A 180 -17.89 -10.88 -10.38
N ILE A 181 -18.83 -11.71 -10.85
CA ILE A 181 -20.20 -11.76 -10.31
C ILE A 181 -20.16 -12.09 -8.81
N GLY A 182 -19.39 -13.11 -8.41
CA GLY A 182 -19.24 -13.48 -7.00
C GLY A 182 -18.72 -12.34 -6.12
N ILE A 183 -17.72 -11.59 -6.59
CA ILE A 183 -17.17 -10.42 -5.87
C ILE A 183 -18.25 -9.35 -5.68
N LEU A 184 -19.08 -9.10 -6.69
CA LEU A 184 -20.18 -8.14 -6.62
C LEU A 184 -21.37 -8.63 -5.77
N LEU A 185 -21.49 -9.94 -5.53
CA LEU A 185 -22.49 -10.47 -4.60
C LEU A 185 -22.04 -10.28 -3.14
N LYS A 186 -20.77 -10.59 -2.86
CA LYS A 186 -20.20 -10.53 -1.51
C LYS A 186 -18.69 -10.25 -1.55
N PRO A 187 -18.13 -9.42 -0.63
CA PRO A 187 -16.70 -9.17 -0.54
C PRO A 187 -15.83 -10.42 -0.38
N GLN A 188 -16.39 -11.47 0.25
CA GLN A 188 -15.75 -12.77 0.42
C GLN A 188 -15.39 -13.43 -0.93
N GLY A 189 -15.96 -13.01 -2.05
CA GLY A 189 -15.56 -13.43 -3.39
C GLY A 189 -14.07 -13.17 -3.69
N LEU A 190 -13.48 -12.13 -3.09
CA LEU A 190 -12.06 -11.78 -3.27
C LEU A 190 -11.11 -12.90 -2.80
N LEU A 191 -11.52 -13.70 -1.81
CA LEU A 191 -10.76 -14.85 -1.29
C LEU A 191 -10.50 -15.92 -2.35
N PHE A 192 -11.28 -15.94 -3.43
CA PHE A 192 -11.14 -16.91 -4.51
C PHE A 192 -10.24 -16.45 -5.67
N GLY A 193 -9.89 -15.16 -5.73
CA GLY A 193 -9.00 -14.58 -6.74
C GLY A 193 -7.64 -15.29 -6.89
N PRO A 194 -6.94 -15.63 -5.79
CA PRO A 194 -5.65 -16.33 -5.85
C PRO A 194 -5.70 -17.66 -6.61
N PHE A 195 -6.82 -18.40 -6.53
CA PHE A 195 -6.97 -19.68 -7.25
C PHE A 195 -7.02 -19.47 -8.77
N LEU A 196 -7.79 -18.47 -9.23
CA LEU A 196 -7.85 -18.10 -10.64
C LEU A 196 -6.49 -17.60 -11.13
N LEU A 197 -5.83 -16.73 -10.35
CA LEU A 197 -4.53 -16.17 -10.70
C LEU A 197 -3.50 -17.28 -10.89
N ILE A 198 -3.39 -18.21 -9.94
CA ILE A 198 -2.48 -19.36 -10.04
C ILE A 198 -2.80 -20.19 -11.29
N ALA A 199 -4.07 -20.47 -11.55
CA ALA A 199 -4.49 -21.27 -12.70
C ALA A 199 -4.17 -20.60 -14.04
N VAL A 200 -4.35 -19.29 -14.15
CA VAL A 200 -4.00 -18.48 -15.32
C VAL A 200 -2.48 -18.42 -15.51
N LEU A 201 -1.72 -18.13 -14.45
CA LEU A 201 -0.25 -18.05 -14.52
C LEU A 201 0.38 -19.38 -14.92
N GLN A 202 -0.21 -20.51 -14.50
CA GLN A 202 0.24 -21.84 -14.92
C GLN A 202 0.05 -22.13 -16.40
N LYS A 203 -0.94 -21.51 -17.07
CA LYS A 203 -1.08 -21.65 -18.52
C LYS A 203 0.12 -21.06 -19.27
N ARG A 204 0.86 -20.14 -18.66
CA ARG A 204 2.02 -19.44 -19.25
C ARG A 204 1.68 -18.77 -20.60
N ASP A 205 0.40 -18.44 -20.79
CA ASP A 205 -0.13 -17.82 -21.99
C ASP A 205 -0.67 -16.43 -21.62
N PHE A 206 -0.06 -15.39 -22.19
CA PHE A 206 -0.43 -14.01 -21.94
C PHE A 206 -1.82 -13.67 -22.50
N ARG A 207 -2.26 -14.34 -23.58
CA ARG A 207 -3.59 -14.13 -24.14
C ARG A 207 -4.66 -14.56 -23.15
N VAL A 208 -4.48 -15.71 -22.50
CA VAL A 208 -5.40 -16.21 -21.48
C VAL A 208 -5.43 -15.27 -20.27
N LEU A 209 -4.27 -14.77 -19.83
CA LEU A 209 -4.18 -13.78 -18.75
C LEU A 209 -4.96 -12.52 -19.09
N TRP A 210 -4.70 -11.93 -20.25
CA TRP A 210 -5.35 -10.68 -20.67
C TRP A 210 -6.85 -10.87 -20.90
N GLN A 211 -7.27 -11.96 -21.53
CA GLN A 211 -8.69 -12.30 -21.70
C GLN A 211 -9.40 -12.50 -20.36
N SER A 212 -8.77 -13.15 -19.38
CA SER A 212 -9.34 -13.28 -18.04
C SER A 212 -9.47 -11.94 -17.32
N VAL A 213 -8.44 -11.09 -17.39
CA VAL A 213 -8.50 -9.75 -16.79
C VAL A 213 -9.58 -8.90 -17.45
N LEU A 214 -9.56 -8.80 -18.79
CA LEU A 214 -10.57 -8.05 -19.53
C LEU A 214 -11.98 -8.56 -19.27
N ALA A 215 -12.20 -9.89 -19.28
CA ALA A 215 -13.51 -10.46 -19.04
C ALA A 215 -14.01 -10.17 -17.62
N GLY A 216 -13.15 -10.27 -16.60
CA GLY A 216 -13.48 -9.92 -15.23
C GLY A 216 -13.81 -8.43 -15.07
N VAL A 217 -12.94 -7.55 -15.56
CA VAL A 217 -13.12 -6.08 -15.47
C VAL A 217 -14.37 -5.64 -16.25
N ALA A 218 -14.57 -6.12 -17.48
CA ALA A 218 -15.75 -5.81 -18.27
C ALA A 218 -17.03 -6.28 -17.57
N THR A 219 -17.02 -7.45 -16.94
CA THR A 219 -18.18 -7.95 -16.16
C THR A 219 -18.50 -7.03 -14.99
N VAL A 220 -17.48 -6.59 -14.23
CA VAL A 220 -17.68 -5.64 -13.12
C VAL A 220 -18.25 -4.33 -13.64
N LEU A 221 -17.65 -3.73 -14.67
CA LEU A 221 -18.11 -2.46 -15.22
C LEU A 221 -19.54 -2.54 -15.73
N VAL A 222 -19.89 -3.58 -16.50
CA VAL A 222 -21.24 -3.79 -17.03
C VAL A 222 -22.28 -3.91 -15.91
N LEU A 223 -21.98 -4.67 -14.86
CA LEU A 223 -22.89 -4.86 -13.72
C LEU A 223 -22.97 -3.64 -12.80
N LEU A 224 -22.06 -2.67 -12.94
CA LEU A 224 -22.11 -1.41 -12.22
C LEU A 224 -22.79 -0.28 -13.01
N LEU A 225 -23.03 -0.44 -14.33
CA LEU A 225 -23.64 0.59 -15.16
C LEU A 225 -24.98 1.10 -14.59
N PRO A 226 -25.91 0.24 -14.11
CA PRO A 226 -27.19 0.70 -13.55
C PRO A 226 -27.09 1.44 -12.22
N PHE A 227 -25.89 1.51 -11.61
CA PHE A 227 -25.65 2.15 -10.31
C PHE A 227 -24.96 3.53 -10.46
N GLY A 228 -25.13 4.20 -11.60
CA GLY A 228 -24.68 5.59 -11.78
C GLY A 228 -23.16 5.76 -11.94
N ILE A 229 -22.44 4.73 -12.37
CA ILE A 229 -20.98 4.77 -12.48
C ILE A 229 -20.47 5.80 -13.51
N LEU A 230 -21.28 6.13 -14.53
CA LEU A 230 -20.94 7.11 -15.56
C LEU A 230 -20.97 8.55 -15.03
N SER A 231 -21.81 8.84 -14.03
CA SER A 231 -21.91 10.16 -13.40
C SER A 231 -21.03 10.29 -12.16
N ASN A 232 -20.89 9.22 -11.36
CA ASN A 232 -20.26 9.26 -10.04
C ASN A 232 -18.85 8.63 -10.01
N GLY A 233 -18.38 8.08 -11.13
CA GLY A 233 -17.12 7.32 -11.20
C GLY A 233 -17.17 5.99 -10.45
N VAL A 234 -16.01 5.32 -10.35
CA VAL A 234 -15.88 3.98 -9.72
C VAL A 234 -15.42 4.03 -8.25
N GLY A 235 -14.98 5.19 -7.78
CA GLY A 235 -14.30 5.35 -6.48
C GLY A 235 -15.16 4.94 -5.28
N TRP A 236 -16.47 5.22 -5.32
CA TRP A 236 -17.40 4.88 -4.25
C TRP A 236 -17.49 3.37 -4.01
N VAL A 237 -17.31 2.54 -5.05
CA VAL A 237 -17.31 1.08 -4.90
C VAL A 237 -16.12 0.66 -4.04
N PHE A 238 -14.93 1.19 -4.30
CA PHE A 238 -13.77 0.89 -3.45
C PHE A 238 -14.01 1.33 -2.01
N LYS A 239 -14.55 2.53 -1.80
CA LYS A 239 -14.92 3.03 -0.47
C LYS A 239 -15.89 2.06 0.22
N LEU A 240 -16.94 1.59 -0.46
CA LEU A 240 -17.89 0.61 0.06
C LEU A 240 -17.17 -0.67 0.54
N TYR A 241 -16.34 -1.29 -0.29
CA TYR A 241 -15.63 -2.51 0.11
C TYR A 241 -14.69 -2.28 1.31
N PHE A 242 -13.95 -1.16 1.34
CA PHE A 242 -13.07 -0.85 2.47
C PHE A 242 -13.84 -0.58 3.76
N THR A 243 -14.94 0.17 3.67
CA THR A 243 -15.82 0.43 4.83
C THR A 243 -16.45 -0.86 5.34
N THR A 244 -16.99 -1.73 4.47
CA THR A 244 -17.55 -3.03 4.86
C THR A 244 -16.49 -3.93 5.53
N LEU A 245 -15.25 -3.94 5.04
CA LEU A 245 -14.15 -4.71 5.66
C LEU A 245 -13.69 -4.12 7.01
N ALA A 246 -13.89 -2.81 7.21
CA ALA A 246 -13.55 -2.11 8.45
C ALA A 246 -14.59 -2.34 9.57
N SER A 247 -15.83 -2.68 9.23
CA SER A 247 -16.92 -2.95 10.17
C SER A 247 -16.57 -4.02 11.23
N TYR A 248 -17.26 -3.96 12.37
CA TYR A 248 -17.16 -4.91 13.49
C TYR A 248 -15.73 -5.20 13.97
N PRO A 249 -15.03 -4.23 14.60
CA PRO A 249 -13.63 -4.36 15.01
C PRO A 249 -13.45 -5.24 16.27
N TYR A 250 -13.93 -6.48 16.20
CA TYR A 250 -13.82 -7.49 17.26
C TYR A 250 -12.99 -8.69 16.79
N GLY A 251 -12.36 -9.38 17.73
CA GLY A 251 -11.62 -10.61 17.47
C GLY A 251 -12.49 -11.67 16.78
N SER A 252 -13.63 -12.00 17.37
CA SER A 252 -14.65 -12.90 16.83
C SER A 252 -16.05 -12.38 17.19
N LEU A 253 -17.05 -12.65 16.34
CA LEU A 253 -18.46 -12.33 16.58
C LEU A 253 -19.28 -13.61 16.56
N ASN A 254 -19.39 -14.27 17.72
CA ASN A 254 -20.06 -15.56 17.89
C ASN A 254 -19.48 -16.72 17.05
N ALA A 255 -18.41 -16.53 16.28
CA ALA A 255 -17.78 -17.63 15.57
C ALA A 255 -17.02 -18.55 16.53
N PHE A 256 -17.40 -19.83 16.54
CA PHE A 256 -16.72 -20.88 17.29
C PHE A 256 -15.42 -21.27 16.57
N ASN A 257 -14.38 -20.44 16.75
CA ASN A 257 -13.13 -20.51 16.01
C ASN A 257 -11.90 -20.36 16.94
N PHE A 258 -10.70 -20.31 16.35
CA PHE A 258 -9.46 -20.23 17.12
C PHE A 258 -9.34 -18.92 17.90
N ILE A 259 -9.83 -17.80 17.35
CA ILE A 259 -9.82 -16.51 18.04
C ILE A 259 -10.75 -16.53 19.26
N ALA A 260 -11.94 -17.12 19.14
CA ALA A 260 -12.85 -17.31 20.28
C ALA A 260 -12.27 -18.25 21.35
N LEU A 261 -11.51 -19.28 20.95
CA LEU A 261 -10.79 -20.18 21.86
C LEU A 261 -9.77 -19.44 22.74
N LEU A 262 -9.22 -18.33 22.23
CA LEU A 262 -8.30 -17.44 22.95
C LEU A 262 -9.02 -16.30 23.70
N GLY A 263 -10.33 -16.40 23.91
CA GLY A 263 -11.13 -15.37 24.59
C GLY A 263 -11.46 -14.15 23.73
N GLY A 264 -11.30 -14.23 22.40
CA GLY A 264 -11.49 -13.10 21.49
C GLY A 264 -12.94 -12.80 21.09
N ASN A 265 -13.95 -13.51 21.64
CA ASN A 265 -15.35 -13.29 21.29
C ASN A 265 -15.86 -11.95 21.86
N PHE A 266 -16.34 -11.07 20.97
CA PHE A 266 -16.70 -9.67 21.29
C PHE A 266 -15.61 -8.84 21.98
N THR A 267 -14.35 -9.27 21.89
CA THR A 267 -13.21 -8.53 22.45
C THR A 267 -12.64 -7.59 21.39
N PRO A 268 -12.33 -6.32 21.71
CA PRO A 268 -11.64 -5.41 20.79
C PRO A 268 -10.33 -6.00 20.27
N LEU A 269 -9.94 -5.61 19.05
CA LEU A 269 -8.77 -6.19 18.36
C LEU A 269 -7.45 -6.06 19.15
N ASP A 270 -7.31 -5.00 19.96
CA ASP A 270 -6.05 -4.58 20.59
C ASP A 270 -5.83 -5.11 22.03
N GLY A 271 -6.69 -6.00 22.53
CA GLY A 271 -6.74 -6.34 23.97
C GLY A 271 -5.61 -7.20 24.56
N ASN A 272 -4.57 -7.60 23.79
CA ASN A 272 -3.55 -8.58 24.23
C ASN A 272 -2.11 -8.17 23.87
N PHE A 273 -1.11 -8.75 24.57
CA PHE A 273 0.33 -8.57 24.31
C PHE A 273 0.72 -8.77 22.83
N ILE A 274 0.05 -9.71 22.14
CA ILE A 274 -0.01 -9.78 20.68
C ILE A 274 -1.49 -9.66 20.31
N SER A 275 -1.85 -8.64 19.54
CA SER A 275 -3.24 -8.37 19.15
C SER A 275 -3.87 -9.57 18.41
N TYR A 276 -5.19 -9.76 18.53
CA TYR A 276 -5.89 -10.82 17.80
C TYR A 276 -5.71 -10.67 16.28
N GLN A 277 -5.62 -9.43 15.82
CA GLN A 277 -5.34 -9.13 14.41
C GLN A 277 -3.96 -9.63 13.97
N ALA A 278 -2.92 -9.47 14.78
CA ALA A 278 -1.59 -9.99 14.48
C ALA A 278 -1.57 -11.52 14.40
N TRP A 279 -2.21 -12.20 15.37
CA TRP A 279 -2.38 -13.66 15.33
C TRP A 279 -3.11 -14.12 14.07
N GLY A 280 -4.23 -13.47 13.74
CA GLY A 280 -5.03 -13.84 12.60
C GLY A 280 -4.33 -13.65 11.26
N ILE A 281 -3.60 -12.55 11.10
CA ILE A 281 -2.79 -12.30 9.90
C ILE A 281 -1.69 -13.37 9.77
N MET A 282 -0.94 -13.64 10.84
CA MET A 282 0.17 -14.60 10.79
C MET A 282 -0.30 -16.00 10.42
N LEU A 283 -1.33 -16.52 11.11
CA LEU A 283 -1.83 -17.88 10.90
C LEU A 283 -2.54 -18.03 9.55
N MET A 284 -3.26 -16.99 9.12
CA MET A 284 -3.89 -16.98 7.80
C MET A 284 -2.84 -16.96 6.69
N LEU A 285 -1.76 -16.17 6.80
CA LEU A 285 -0.67 -16.15 5.83
C LEU A 285 -0.01 -17.52 5.68
N VAL A 286 0.30 -18.20 6.79
CA VAL A 286 0.86 -19.56 6.78
C VAL A 286 -0.09 -20.54 6.09
N SER A 287 -1.38 -20.49 6.44
CA SER A 287 -2.41 -21.38 5.88
C SER A 287 -2.68 -21.12 4.40
N ALA A 288 -2.64 -19.86 3.99
CA ALA A 288 -2.75 -19.41 2.61
C ALA A 288 -1.58 -19.90 1.77
N ILE A 289 -0.36 -19.66 2.22
CA ILE A 289 0.86 -20.12 1.53
C ILE A 289 0.82 -21.64 1.38
N TYR A 290 0.47 -22.36 2.44
CA TYR A 290 0.37 -23.82 2.43
C TYR A 290 -0.66 -24.31 1.39
N SER A 291 -1.89 -23.82 1.46
CA SER A 291 -3.00 -24.25 0.59
C SER A 291 -2.74 -23.90 -0.87
N LEU A 292 -2.28 -22.67 -1.15
CA LEU A 292 -2.01 -22.20 -2.51
C LEU A 292 -0.77 -22.86 -3.12
N TYR A 293 0.27 -23.15 -2.33
CA TYR A 293 1.45 -23.89 -2.79
C TYR A 293 1.08 -25.32 -3.19
N LEU A 294 0.34 -26.03 -2.35
CA LEU A 294 -0.10 -27.39 -2.67
C LEU A 294 -1.08 -27.41 -3.85
N TYR A 295 -1.98 -26.43 -3.94
CA TYR A 295 -2.82 -26.25 -5.12
C TYR A 295 -1.98 -26.05 -6.40
N TYR A 296 -0.99 -25.15 -6.36
CA TYR A 296 -0.07 -24.95 -7.48
C TYR A 296 0.63 -26.27 -7.88
N LYS A 297 1.06 -27.09 -6.92
CA LYS A 297 1.70 -28.39 -7.20
C LYS A 297 0.74 -29.47 -7.71
N SER A 298 -0.56 -29.29 -7.51
CA SER A 298 -1.58 -30.31 -7.78
C SER A 298 -2.65 -29.86 -8.76
N ILE A 299 -2.44 -28.76 -9.48
CA ILE A 299 -3.48 -28.16 -10.33
C ILE A 299 -4.03 -29.10 -11.40
N ASP A 300 -3.19 -30.02 -11.88
CA ASP A 300 -3.55 -31.01 -12.90
C ASP A 300 -4.39 -32.16 -12.34
N LYS A 301 -4.44 -32.30 -11.00
CA LYS A 301 -5.23 -33.33 -10.33
C LYS A 301 -6.69 -32.87 -10.23
N LYS A 302 -7.62 -33.73 -10.66
CA LYS A 302 -9.05 -33.51 -10.50
C LYS A 302 -9.41 -33.41 -9.01
N GLY A 303 -10.23 -32.42 -8.64
CA GLY A 303 -10.66 -32.23 -7.25
C GLY A 303 -9.73 -31.36 -6.41
N ALA A 304 -8.49 -31.10 -6.86
CA ALA A 304 -7.52 -30.32 -6.09
C ALA A 304 -8.01 -28.89 -5.79
N VAL A 305 -8.60 -28.22 -6.78
CA VAL A 305 -9.12 -26.85 -6.59
C VAL A 305 -10.20 -26.78 -5.52
N PHE A 306 -11.06 -27.80 -5.44
CA PHE A 306 -12.13 -27.88 -4.44
C PHE A 306 -11.56 -28.14 -3.05
N TYR A 307 -10.60 -29.07 -2.94
CA TYR A 307 -9.97 -29.38 -1.65
C TYR A 307 -9.22 -28.18 -1.06
N PHE A 308 -8.40 -27.52 -1.88
CA PHE A 308 -7.62 -26.39 -1.39
C PHE A 308 -8.46 -25.12 -1.22
N ALA A 309 -9.56 -24.96 -1.97
CA ALA A 309 -10.55 -23.93 -1.67
C ALA A 309 -11.22 -24.20 -0.31
N PHE A 310 -11.63 -25.44 -0.02
CA PHE A 310 -12.13 -25.83 1.31
C PHE A 310 -11.12 -25.46 2.41
N LEU A 311 -9.87 -25.92 2.28
CA LEU A 311 -8.87 -25.74 3.32
C LEU A 311 -8.57 -24.26 3.57
N PHE A 312 -8.52 -23.47 2.51
CA PHE A 312 -8.31 -22.03 2.59
C PHE A 312 -9.47 -21.31 3.29
N LEU A 313 -10.72 -21.66 2.98
CA LEU A 313 -11.90 -21.05 3.61
C LEU A 313 -12.08 -21.47 5.06
N ALA A 314 -11.81 -22.74 5.38
CA ALA A 314 -11.83 -23.22 6.75
C ALA A 314 -10.74 -22.52 7.58
N ALA A 315 -9.53 -22.35 7.02
CA ALA A 315 -8.47 -21.59 7.68
C ALA A 315 -8.84 -20.11 7.87
N ALA A 316 -9.50 -19.49 6.88
CA ALA A 316 -9.98 -18.12 7.00
C ALA A 316 -10.97 -18.00 8.17
N PHE A 317 -11.99 -18.86 8.24
CA PHE A 317 -12.94 -18.91 9.35
C PHE A 317 -12.24 -19.11 10.71
N MET A 318 -11.24 -20.00 10.75
CA MET A 318 -10.56 -20.33 12.01
C MET A 318 -9.69 -19.19 12.53
N PHE A 319 -8.90 -18.57 11.65
CA PHE A 319 -7.81 -17.69 12.08
C PHE A 319 -8.07 -16.21 11.88
N THR A 320 -8.88 -15.81 10.90
CA THR A 320 -9.09 -14.37 10.68
C THR A 320 -9.99 -13.77 11.75
N VAL A 321 -9.78 -12.47 12.02
CA VAL A 321 -10.62 -11.70 12.95
C VAL A 321 -11.93 -11.29 12.30
N LYS A 322 -12.90 -10.80 13.09
CA LYS A 322 -14.21 -10.31 12.62
C LYS A 322 -15.09 -11.39 11.98
N MET A 323 -14.89 -12.64 12.37
CA MET A 323 -15.63 -13.78 11.82
C MET A 323 -16.98 -13.92 12.52
N HIS A 324 -18.03 -14.16 11.72
CA HIS A 324 -19.37 -14.51 12.19
C HIS A 324 -19.59 -16.03 12.19
N GLU A 325 -20.48 -16.51 13.05
CA GLU A 325 -20.87 -17.91 13.24
C GLU A 325 -21.21 -18.67 11.94
N ARG A 326 -21.74 -17.95 10.95
CA ARG A 326 -22.18 -18.48 9.66
C ARG A 326 -21.05 -18.74 8.63
N TYR A 327 -19.86 -18.16 8.79
CA TYR A 327 -18.87 -18.16 7.70
C TYR A 327 -18.19 -19.50 7.40
N LEU A 328 -18.27 -20.49 8.31
CA LEU A 328 -17.80 -21.85 8.02
C LEU A 328 -18.63 -22.53 6.91
N PHE A 329 -19.84 -22.02 6.62
CA PHE A 329 -20.70 -22.46 5.53
C PHE A 329 -19.95 -22.58 4.18
N TYR A 330 -19.08 -21.61 3.89
CA TYR A 330 -18.37 -21.52 2.62
C TYR A 330 -17.41 -22.70 2.37
N ALA A 331 -16.97 -23.38 3.42
CA ALA A 331 -16.08 -24.54 3.34
C ALA A 331 -16.81 -25.86 2.99
N LEU A 332 -18.11 -25.97 3.24
CA LEU A 332 -18.85 -27.24 3.13
C LEU A 332 -19.03 -27.73 1.68
N LEU A 333 -19.44 -26.84 0.77
CA LEU A 333 -19.65 -27.20 -0.64
C LEU A 333 -18.34 -27.65 -1.31
N PRO A 334 -17.21 -26.90 -1.25
CA PRO A 334 -15.95 -27.35 -1.81
C PRO A 334 -15.46 -28.68 -1.22
N LEU A 335 -15.69 -28.92 0.07
CA LEU A 335 -15.30 -30.17 0.73
C LEU A 335 -16.07 -31.38 0.18
N LEU A 336 -17.40 -31.29 0.08
CA LEU A 336 -18.23 -32.35 -0.50
C LEU A 336 -17.91 -32.57 -1.98
N MET A 337 -17.70 -31.49 -2.73
CA MET A 337 -17.28 -31.57 -4.13
C MET A 337 -15.93 -32.27 -4.27
N SER A 338 -14.98 -32.00 -3.37
CA SER A 338 -13.70 -32.68 -3.35
C SER A 338 -13.84 -34.19 -3.10
N TYR A 339 -14.73 -34.61 -2.20
CA TYR A 339 -15.02 -36.03 -1.99
C TYR A 339 -15.53 -36.71 -3.26
N ILE A 340 -16.39 -36.05 -4.05
CA ILE A 340 -16.90 -36.63 -5.30
C ILE A 340 -15.77 -36.93 -6.30
N TYR A 341 -14.75 -36.08 -6.37
CA TYR A 341 -13.59 -36.30 -7.26
C TYR A 341 -12.58 -37.31 -6.71
N LEU A 342 -12.26 -37.24 -5.41
CA LEU A 342 -11.17 -38.02 -4.79
C LEU A 342 -11.64 -39.36 -4.23
N ARG A 343 -12.92 -39.45 -3.83
CA ARG A 343 -13.58 -40.64 -3.28
C ARG A 343 -12.92 -41.21 -2.02
N ASP A 344 -12.17 -40.39 -1.29
CA ASP A 344 -11.58 -40.77 -0.01
C ASP A 344 -12.59 -40.56 1.12
N ARG A 345 -12.95 -41.65 1.82
CA ARG A 345 -13.95 -41.63 2.90
C ARG A 345 -13.60 -40.70 4.06
N ARG A 346 -12.31 -40.40 4.28
CA ARG A 346 -11.85 -39.46 5.31
C ARG A 346 -12.33 -38.04 5.04
N ILE A 347 -12.46 -37.67 3.76
CA ILE A 347 -13.00 -36.37 3.33
C ILE A 347 -14.50 -36.29 3.63
N LEU A 348 -15.23 -37.39 3.42
CA LEU A 348 -16.65 -37.45 3.80
C LEU A 348 -16.82 -37.35 5.32
N GLY A 349 -15.94 -38.00 6.09
CA GLY A 349 -15.89 -37.84 7.56
C GLY A 349 -15.68 -36.39 7.97
N LEU A 350 -14.70 -35.70 7.36
CA LEU A 350 -14.50 -34.26 7.57
C LEU A 350 -15.76 -33.45 7.26
N PHE A 351 -16.45 -33.73 6.15
CA PHE A 351 -17.68 -33.04 5.79
C PHE A 351 -18.77 -33.20 6.85
N VAL A 352 -18.98 -34.43 7.34
CA VAL A 352 -20.00 -34.70 8.37
C VAL A 352 -19.69 -33.94 9.65
N VAL A 353 -18.45 -34.00 10.15
CA VAL A 353 -18.11 -33.36 11.43
C VAL A 353 -18.08 -31.83 11.32
N PHE A 354 -17.51 -31.26 10.25
CA PHE A 354 -17.55 -29.81 10.02
C PHE A 354 -18.99 -29.31 9.85
N SER A 355 -19.83 -30.07 9.16
CA SER A 355 -21.24 -29.74 9.00
C SER A 355 -21.97 -29.76 10.35
N PHE A 356 -21.71 -30.76 11.18
CA PHE A 356 -22.30 -30.85 12.52
C PHE A 356 -21.82 -29.70 13.42
N SER A 357 -20.51 -29.43 13.48
CA SER A 357 -19.97 -28.33 14.29
C SER A 357 -20.50 -26.97 13.82
N HIS A 358 -20.65 -26.79 12.51
CA HIS A 358 -21.23 -25.58 11.93
C HIS A 358 -22.70 -25.40 12.32
N PHE A 359 -23.50 -26.48 12.22
CA PHE A 359 -24.89 -26.47 12.66
C PHE A 359 -25.00 -26.10 14.15
N VAL A 360 -24.18 -26.70 15.02
CA VAL A 360 -24.18 -26.38 16.45
C VAL A 360 -23.87 -24.90 16.70
N ASN A 361 -22.86 -24.36 16.01
CA ASN A 361 -22.49 -22.95 16.12
C ASN A 361 -23.69 -22.03 15.77
N ILE A 362 -24.26 -22.18 14.58
CA ILE A 362 -25.41 -21.35 14.14
C ILE A 362 -26.62 -21.56 15.06
N ALA A 363 -26.97 -22.81 15.36
CA ALA A 363 -28.17 -23.13 16.15
C ALA A 363 -28.09 -22.59 17.57
N TYR A 364 -26.91 -22.64 18.19
CA TYR A 364 -26.71 -22.11 19.54
C TYR A 364 -26.84 -20.59 19.56
N VAL A 365 -26.23 -19.90 18.61
CA VAL A 365 -26.32 -18.44 18.49
C VAL A 365 -27.76 -18.00 18.19
N LEU A 366 -28.44 -18.68 17.27
CA LEU A 366 -29.83 -18.38 16.93
C LEU A 366 -30.78 -18.60 18.12
N LYS A 367 -30.55 -19.67 18.91
CA LYS A 367 -31.29 -19.91 20.15
C LYS A 367 -31.12 -18.75 21.13
N LEU A 368 -29.89 -18.27 21.35
CA LEU A 368 -29.64 -17.15 22.25
C LEU A 368 -30.28 -15.85 21.74
N LEU A 369 -30.23 -15.61 20.42
CA LEU A 369 -30.89 -14.46 19.80
C LEU A 369 -32.40 -14.47 20.05
N TRP A 370 -33.07 -15.62 19.92
CA TRP A 370 -34.50 -15.73 20.25
C TRP A 370 -34.80 -15.57 21.73
N GLN A 371 -33.81 -15.74 22.61
CA GLN A 371 -33.92 -15.45 24.04
C GLN A 371 -33.59 -13.99 24.37
N GLY A 372 -33.30 -13.15 23.37
CA GLY A 372 -32.96 -11.74 23.56
C GLY A 372 -31.48 -11.47 23.86
N THR A 373 -30.60 -12.47 23.72
CA THR A 373 -29.17 -12.35 24.03
C THR A 373 -28.32 -12.42 22.76
N PRO A 374 -27.77 -11.30 22.26
CA PRO A 374 -27.09 -11.28 20.96
C PRO A 374 -25.63 -11.76 20.96
N TRP A 375 -25.08 -12.15 22.11
CA TRP A 375 -23.71 -12.65 22.21
C TRP A 375 -23.59 -13.91 23.05
N VAL A 376 -22.65 -14.76 22.67
CA VAL A 376 -22.17 -15.90 23.47
C VAL A 376 -21.14 -15.37 24.48
N PRO A 377 -21.29 -15.64 25.79
CA PRO A 377 -20.32 -15.22 26.80
C PRO A 377 -18.89 -15.64 26.47
N GLN A 378 -17.93 -14.79 26.83
CA GLN A 378 -16.53 -15.16 26.80
C GLN A 378 -16.34 -16.39 27.69
N TRP A 379 -15.62 -17.38 27.18
CA TRP A 379 -15.37 -18.67 27.84
C TRP A 379 -16.57 -19.62 27.97
N ASP A 380 -17.64 -19.41 27.19
CA ASP A 380 -18.71 -20.41 27.09
C ASP A 380 -18.17 -21.82 26.76
N VAL A 381 -18.57 -22.81 27.54
CA VAL A 381 -18.01 -24.16 27.48
C VAL A 381 -18.29 -24.83 26.13
N LEU A 382 -19.50 -24.66 25.58
CA LEU A 382 -19.86 -25.24 24.29
C LEU A 382 -19.07 -24.59 23.16
N MET A 383 -18.96 -23.26 23.17
CA MET A 383 -18.14 -22.51 22.23
C MET A 383 -16.69 -23.02 22.24
N LEU A 384 -16.07 -23.16 23.41
CA LEU A 384 -14.68 -23.62 23.53
C LEU A 384 -14.50 -25.06 23.01
N ILE A 385 -15.38 -25.98 23.38
CA ILE A 385 -15.33 -27.38 22.92
C ILE A 385 -15.44 -27.46 21.40
N ILE A 386 -16.44 -26.78 20.81
CA ILE A 386 -16.66 -26.81 19.37
C ILE A 386 -15.54 -26.08 18.62
N SER A 387 -15.01 -24.99 19.16
CA SER A 387 -13.84 -24.29 18.59
C SER A 387 -12.60 -25.18 18.58
N GLY A 388 -12.33 -25.88 19.68
CA GLY A 388 -11.22 -26.84 19.79
C GLY A 388 -11.35 -28.01 18.79
N LEU A 389 -12.56 -28.57 18.67
CA LEU A 389 -12.87 -29.60 17.66
C LEU A 389 -12.55 -29.10 16.24
N GLN A 390 -12.95 -27.87 15.89
CA GLN A 390 -12.70 -27.32 14.56
C GLN A 390 -11.22 -27.08 14.28
N VAL A 391 -10.43 -26.68 15.27
CA VAL A 391 -8.95 -26.59 15.14
C VAL A 391 -8.37 -27.96 14.79
N ILE A 392 -8.79 -29.01 15.51
CA ILE A 392 -8.33 -30.39 15.26
C ILE A 392 -8.71 -30.84 13.84
N LEU A 393 -9.95 -30.57 13.40
CA LEU A 393 -10.42 -30.90 12.06
C LEU A 393 -9.63 -30.15 10.97
N LEU A 394 -9.28 -28.89 11.20
CA LEU A 394 -8.48 -28.11 10.25
C LEU A 394 -7.06 -28.67 10.13
N ILE A 395 -6.41 -29.01 11.25
CA ILE A 395 -5.08 -29.63 11.27
C ILE A 395 -5.13 -30.99 10.56
N TYR A 396 -6.14 -31.81 10.85
CA TYR A 396 -6.35 -33.08 10.18
C TYR A 396 -6.60 -32.91 8.67
N GLY A 397 -7.38 -31.90 8.28
CA GLY A 397 -7.60 -31.52 6.88
C GLY A 397 -6.32 -31.12 6.17
N ALA A 398 -5.48 -30.29 6.79
CA ALA A 398 -4.19 -29.91 6.22
C ALA A 398 -3.29 -31.16 6.03
N TRP A 399 -3.16 -31.99 7.06
CA TRP A 399 -2.40 -33.24 7.01
C TRP A 399 -2.92 -34.19 5.93
N LEU A 400 -4.23 -34.38 5.83
CA LEU A 400 -4.86 -35.22 4.81
C LEU A 400 -4.60 -34.67 3.40
N GLY A 401 -4.67 -33.35 3.21
CA GLY A 401 -4.30 -32.67 1.98
C GLY A 401 -2.87 -32.96 1.55
N TRP A 402 -1.92 -32.89 2.49
CA TRP A 402 -0.54 -33.30 2.25
C TRP A 402 -0.47 -34.76 1.79
N GLN A 403 -1.16 -35.68 2.46
CA GLN A 403 -1.12 -37.10 2.10
C GLN A 403 -1.65 -37.37 0.70
N LEU A 404 -2.77 -36.76 0.33
CA LEU A 404 -3.45 -36.99 -0.94
C LEU A 404 -2.74 -36.34 -2.13
N PHE A 405 -2.16 -35.15 -1.91
CA PHE A 405 -1.67 -34.32 -2.99
C PHE A 405 -0.15 -34.24 -3.11
N ASN A 406 0.63 -34.59 -2.08
CA ASN A 406 2.08 -34.53 -2.12
C ASN A 406 2.68 -35.54 -3.13
N PRO A 407 3.35 -35.07 -4.20
CA PRO A 407 3.92 -35.93 -5.23
C PRO A 407 5.08 -36.82 -4.74
N LEU A 408 5.69 -36.53 -3.59
CA LEU A 408 6.78 -37.35 -3.03
C LEU A 408 6.31 -38.72 -2.51
N ARG A 409 5.00 -38.93 -2.29
CA ARG A 409 4.48 -40.12 -1.60
C ARG A 409 3.66 -41.08 -2.47
N HIS A 410 3.20 -40.67 -3.65
CA HIS A 410 2.41 -41.51 -4.57
C HIS A 410 3.11 -41.59 -5.94
N GLY A 411 4.05 -42.54 -6.06
CA GLY A 411 4.66 -42.92 -7.35
C GLY A 411 6.17 -42.69 -7.49
N GLY A 412 6.95 -42.82 -6.42
CA GLY A 412 8.41 -42.66 -6.43
C GLY A 412 9.22 -43.80 -7.07
N ASN A 413 8.64 -44.99 -7.33
CA ASN A 413 9.42 -46.14 -7.83
C ASN A 413 9.08 -46.64 -9.26
N ALA A 414 8.16 -46.00 -10.01
CA ALA A 414 7.83 -46.52 -11.36
C ALA A 414 7.69 -45.46 -12.47
N ARG A 415 7.44 -44.18 -12.16
CA ARG A 415 7.35 -43.10 -13.19
C ARG A 415 8.53 -42.14 -13.21
N LEU A 416 9.38 -42.21 -12.19
CA LEU A 416 10.65 -41.49 -12.01
C LEU A 416 11.88 -42.33 -12.37
N GLN A 417 11.71 -43.45 -13.10
CA GLN A 417 12.81 -44.15 -13.76
C GLN A 417 12.69 -44.11 -15.30
N THR A 418 11.48 -44.06 -15.86
CA THR A 418 11.30 -44.12 -17.34
C THR A 418 11.23 -42.77 -18.04
N LYS A 419 10.93 -41.66 -17.33
CA LYS A 419 10.97 -40.30 -17.91
C LYS A 419 12.20 -39.48 -17.53
N THR A 420 12.81 -39.79 -16.40
CA THR A 420 14.11 -39.28 -15.93
C THR A 420 15.23 -39.89 -16.76
N ASN A 421 15.27 -41.22 -16.99
CA ASN A 421 16.36 -41.79 -17.81
C ASN A 421 16.40 -41.32 -19.29
N ARG A 422 15.32 -40.77 -19.84
CA ARG A 422 15.31 -40.22 -21.23
C ARG A 422 15.37 -38.70 -21.31
N LYS A 423 15.04 -37.97 -20.24
CA LYS A 423 15.06 -36.50 -20.20
C LYS A 423 16.25 -35.96 -19.40
N ASP A 424 16.77 -36.74 -18.46
CA ASP A 424 18.02 -36.46 -17.75
C ASP A 424 19.23 -36.79 -18.63
N ASN A 425 19.21 -37.87 -19.43
CA ASN A 425 20.28 -38.09 -20.44
C ASN A 425 20.31 -37.03 -21.56
N LYS A 426 19.19 -36.37 -21.87
CA LYS A 426 19.17 -35.25 -22.84
C LYS A 426 19.45 -33.88 -22.22
N ASN A 427 19.39 -33.75 -20.89
CA ASN A 427 19.72 -32.53 -20.15
C ASN A 427 21.13 -32.57 -19.53
N MET A 428 21.74 -33.75 -19.40
CA MET A 428 23.12 -33.94 -18.94
C MET A 428 24.13 -33.21 -19.82
N SER A 429 23.92 -33.18 -21.15
CA SER A 429 24.79 -32.45 -22.08
C SER A 429 24.63 -30.91 -22.05
N LYS A 430 23.83 -30.38 -21.12
CA LYS A 430 23.60 -28.94 -20.93
C LYS A 430 23.66 -28.46 -19.48
N PHE A 431 24.25 -29.25 -18.58
CA PHE A 431 24.56 -28.78 -17.24
C PHE A 431 25.78 -27.86 -17.27
N ALA A 432 25.53 -26.58 -17.56
CA ALA A 432 26.50 -25.54 -17.26
C ALA A 432 26.85 -25.63 -15.77
N LEU A 433 28.11 -25.93 -15.46
CA LEU A 433 28.70 -25.69 -14.15
C LEU A 433 28.16 -24.39 -13.54
N PRO A 434 27.89 -24.32 -12.22
CA PRO A 434 27.32 -23.13 -11.59
C PRO A 434 28.08 -21.88 -12.01
N ASN A 435 27.50 -21.15 -12.99
CA ASN A 435 28.08 -20.07 -13.80
C ASN A 435 29.53 -19.66 -13.43
N MET A 436 30.54 -20.47 -13.79
CA MET A 436 31.94 -20.01 -13.72
C MET A 436 32.18 -18.86 -14.71
N ASN A 437 31.43 -18.85 -15.82
CA ASN A 437 31.51 -17.83 -16.87
C ASN A 437 30.66 -16.58 -16.62
N MET A 438 30.12 -16.36 -15.41
CA MET A 438 29.94 -14.97 -15.01
C MET A 438 31.32 -14.46 -14.60
N GLU A 439 32.15 -14.15 -15.61
CA GLU A 439 33.14 -13.10 -15.45
C GLU A 439 32.46 -12.00 -14.64
N SER A 440 33.10 -11.57 -13.55
CA SER A 440 32.74 -10.29 -12.97
C SER A 440 32.89 -9.32 -14.13
N ASN A 441 31.78 -8.97 -14.76
CA ASN A 441 31.75 -8.05 -15.88
C ASN A 441 32.08 -6.71 -15.20
N ARG A 442 33.36 -6.51 -14.89
CA ARG A 442 34.02 -5.29 -14.44
C ARG A 442 34.00 -4.33 -15.63
N THR A 443 32.82 -4.17 -16.21
CA THR A 443 32.50 -3.05 -17.05
C THR A 443 32.84 -1.83 -16.21
N LYS A 444 33.78 -1.01 -16.68
CA LYS A 444 34.11 0.26 -16.04
C LYS A 444 32.80 0.96 -15.72
N LEU A 445 32.56 1.22 -14.43
CA LEU A 445 31.28 1.73 -13.95
C LEU A 445 30.91 3.02 -14.67
N PHE A 446 31.91 3.81 -15.02
CA PHE A 446 31.81 4.99 -15.85
C PHE A 446 32.88 4.95 -16.95
N THR A 447 32.45 5.10 -18.20
CA THR A 447 33.31 5.54 -19.30
C THR A 447 33.37 7.07 -19.31
N LYS A 448 34.30 7.68 -20.06
CA LYS A 448 34.33 9.15 -20.24
C LYS A 448 32.97 9.70 -20.71
N LYS A 449 32.28 8.95 -21.58
CA LYS A 449 30.93 9.28 -22.07
C LYS A 449 29.89 9.28 -20.96
N ASP A 450 29.96 8.33 -20.03
CA ASP A 450 29.01 8.27 -18.91
C ASP A 450 29.20 9.44 -17.96
N TRP A 451 30.46 9.84 -17.72
CA TRP A 451 30.76 11.02 -16.89
C TRP A 451 30.21 12.28 -17.53
N LEU A 452 30.49 12.48 -18.83
CA LEU A 452 29.98 13.62 -19.58
C LEU A 452 28.44 13.70 -19.53
N LEU A 453 27.75 12.60 -19.82
CA LEU A 453 26.28 12.58 -19.85
C LEU A 453 25.66 12.78 -18.46
N SER A 454 26.21 12.12 -17.44
CA SER A 454 25.73 12.28 -16.08
C SER A 454 25.93 13.71 -15.59
N MET A 455 27.13 14.28 -15.77
CA MET A 455 27.41 15.66 -15.37
C MET A 455 26.57 16.66 -16.15
N ALA A 456 26.33 16.44 -17.45
CA ALA A 456 25.49 17.33 -18.26
C ALA A 456 24.04 17.36 -17.76
N ILE A 457 23.42 16.19 -17.50
CA ILE A 457 22.05 16.15 -16.95
C ILE A 457 22.02 16.78 -15.56
N THR A 458 22.98 16.43 -14.70
CA THR A 458 23.07 17.01 -13.35
C THR A 458 23.21 18.53 -13.40
N LEU A 459 24.08 19.08 -14.26
CA LEU A 459 24.26 20.52 -14.41
C LEU A 459 22.98 21.20 -14.88
N ILE A 460 22.30 20.65 -15.90
CA ILE A 460 21.03 21.20 -16.40
C ILE A 460 19.98 21.18 -15.28
N TYR A 461 19.84 20.06 -14.58
CA TYR A 461 18.91 19.95 -13.46
C TYR A 461 19.26 20.93 -12.32
N SER A 462 20.53 21.06 -11.97
CA SER A 462 21.00 22.00 -10.94
C SER A 462 20.61 23.44 -11.24
N VAL A 463 20.68 23.86 -12.51
CA VAL A 463 20.21 25.20 -12.91
C VAL A 463 18.74 25.38 -12.56
N PHE A 464 17.86 24.46 -12.96
CA PHE A 464 16.44 24.52 -12.61
C PHE A 464 16.21 24.44 -11.09
N ALA A 465 16.97 23.61 -10.39
CA ALA A 465 16.82 23.40 -8.95
C ALA A 465 17.19 24.64 -8.13
N PHE A 466 18.16 25.44 -8.58
CA PHE A 466 18.62 26.65 -7.89
C PHE A 466 17.89 27.93 -8.26
N ILE A 467 17.22 27.99 -9.42
CA ILE A 467 16.44 29.17 -9.82
C ILE A 467 15.37 29.45 -8.77
N ASN A 468 15.42 30.64 -8.16
CA ASN A 468 14.47 31.13 -7.16
C ASN A 468 14.27 30.14 -6.01
N LEU A 469 15.34 29.60 -5.43
CA LEU A 469 15.22 28.63 -4.34
C LEU A 469 14.63 29.27 -3.06
N GLY A 470 15.02 30.50 -2.76
CA GLY A 470 14.55 31.30 -1.62
C GLY A 470 15.37 32.59 -1.51
N ALA A 471 14.90 33.56 -0.73
CA ALA A 471 15.70 34.71 -0.35
C ALA A 471 16.87 34.29 0.56
N ASN A 472 18.01 34.96 0.41
CA ASN A 472 19.21 34.77 1.23
C ASN A 472 19.21 35.59 2.52
N GLU A 473 18.18 36.40 2.71
CA GLU A 473 18.02 37.31 3.84
C GLU A 473 16.59 37.16 4.36
N ALA A 474 16.44 37.28 5.67
CA ALA A 474 15.18 37.35 6.40
C ALA A 474 15.46 38.10 7.71
N PRO A 475 14.45 38.74 8.34
CA PRO A 475 14.66 39.42 9.61
C PRO A 475 15.23 38.49 10.68
N GLU A 476 16.29 38.92 11.36
CA GLU A 476 17.01 38.18 12.39
C GLU A 476 16.98 38.86 13.76
N SER A 477 16.97 40.20 13.79
CA SER A 477 16.79 40.96 15.03
C SER A 477 15.38 40.72 15.56
N TYR A 478 15.16 40.78 16.88
CA TYR A 478 13.81 40.62 17.43
C TYR A 478 13.58 41.42 18.71
N TRP A 479 12.30 41.65 19.00
CA TRP A 479 11.78 42.04 20.31
C TRP A 479 10.84 40.94 20.82
N LYS A 480 10.95 40.62 22.11
CA LYS A 480 10.13 39.65 22.82
C LYS A 480 9.58 40.29 24.10
N PRO A 481 8.28 40.63 24.13
CA PRO A 481 7.66 41.20 25.32
C PRO A 481 7.60 40.18 26.45
N ALA A 482 7.84 40.61 27.68
CA ALA A 482 7.80 39.75 28.87
C ALA A 482 6.39 39.65 29.49
N THR A 483 5.53 40.64 29.28
CA THR A 483 4.24 40.80 29.96
C THR A 483 3.14 41.28 29.02
N ALA A 484 1.90 40.89 29.32
CA ALA A 484 0.72 41.46 28.69
C ALA A 484 0.51 42.91 29.15
N GLY A 485 0.06 43.78 28.24
CA GLY A 485 -0.14 45.22 28.49
C GLY A 485 1.02 46.12 28.06
N GLU A 486 2.13 45.54 27.60
CA GLU A 486 3.20 46.27 26.92
C GLU A 486 2.70 46.76 25.56
N ALA A 487 3.04 47.98 25.19
CA ALA A 487 2.60 48.58 23.94
C ALA A 487 3.70 49.41 23.28
N VAL A 488 3.58 49.58 21.97
CA VAL A 488 4.52 50.33 21.13
C VAL A 488 3.71 51.27 20.26
N ILE A 489 4.02 52.56 20.30
CA ILE A 489 3.43 53.57 19.40
C ILE A 489 4.45 53.94 18.34
N PHE A 490 4.07 53.76 17.08
CA PHE A 490 4.81 54.19 15.90
C PHE A 490 4.27 55.55 15.42
N ASP A 491 5.12 56.58 15.38
CA ASP A 491 4.82 57.89 14.78
C ASP A 491 5.41 57.95 13.36
N LEU A 492 4.55 58.07 12.35
CA LEU A 492 4.94 58.18 10.95
C LEU A 492 5.36 59.62 10.56
N GLY A 493 5.38 60.56 11.50
CA GLY A 493 5.78 61.96 11.34
C GLY A 493 4.69 62.88 10.76
N SER A 494 3.80 62.34 9.94
CA SER A 494 2.64 63.03 9.36
C SER A 494 1.47 62.08 9.12
N ASN A 495 0.26 62.61 8.92
CA ASN A 495 -0.86 61.79 8.47
C ASN A 495 -0.58 61.24 7.07
N VAL A 496 -0.59 59.92 6.95
CA VAL A 496 -0.34 59.21 5.70
C VAL A 496 -1.35 58.08 5.52
N HIS A 497 -1.57 57.70 4.26
CA HIS A 497 -2.34 56.52 3.92
C HIS A 497 -1.54 55.27 4.26
N VAL A 498 -2.11 54.35 5.04
CA VAL A 498 -1.54 53.03 5.33
C VAL A 498 -2.43 51.98 4.66
N GLU A 499 -1.98 51.50 3.50
CA GLU A 499 -2.62 50.43 2.74
C GLU A 499 -2.36 49.07 3.39
N ARG A 500 -1.10 48.79 3.75
CA ARG A 500 -0.65 47.50 4.30
C ARG A 500 0.22 47.65 5.53
N LEU A 501 0.11 46.69 6.43
CA LEU A 501 0.95 46.50 7.60
C LEU A 501 1.51 45.08 7.57
N HIS A 502 2.83 44.96 7.56
CA HIS A 502 3.54 43.69 7.50
C HIS A 502 4.17 43.39 8.85
N THR A 503 4.05 42.15 9.32
CA THR A 503 4.74 41.64 10.50
C THR A 503 5.47 40.34 10.20
N TYR A 504 6.69 40.20 10.71
CA TYR A 504 7.44 38.95 10.66
C TYR A 504 7.66 38.41 12.07
N ALA A 505 7.03 37.28 12.39
CA ALA A 505 7.12 36.66 13.71
C ALA A 505 8.03 35.43 13.70
N GLY A 506 8.74 35.22 14.81
CA GLY A 506 9.62 34.09 15.03
C GLY A 506 8.93 32.97 15.81
N VAL A 507 9.72 32.19 16.55
CA VAL A 507 9.20 31.09 17.37
C VAL A 507 8.43 31.64 18.57
N GLY A 508 7.25 31.07 18.82
CA GLY A 508 6.46 31.33 20.02
C GLY A 508 4.96 31.30 19.81
N HIS A 509 4.22 31.53 20.89
CA HIS A 509 2.75 31.64 20.88
C HIS A 509 2.34 32.86 21.71
N GLY A 510 1.43 33.66 21.17
CA GLY A 510 0.85 34.79 21.88
C GLY A 510 -0.01 35.65 20.95
N LYS A 511 -0.43 36.81 21.45
CA LYS A 511 -1.42 37.68 20.80
C LYS A 511 -1.05 39.14 20.98
N TYR A 512 -1.26 39.91 19.92
CA TYR A 512 -1.14 41.36 19.95
C TYR A 512 -2.19 42.01 19.07
N THR A 513 -2.47 43.27 19.30
CA THR A 513 -3.47 44.03 18.53
C THR A 513 -2.87 45.28 17.91
N TYR A 514 -3.38 45.68 16.74
CA TYR A 514 -3.10 46.97 16.13
C TYR A 514 -4.29 47.92 16.24
N SER A 515 -4.04 49.16 16.67
CA SER A 515 -4.99 50.26 16.64
C SER A 515 -4.39 51.47 15.92
N TYR A 516 -5.24 52.26 15.26
CA TYR A 516 -4.86 53.45 14.49
C TYR A 516 -5.51 54.68 15.10
N LEU A 517 -4.78 55.79 15.25
CA LEU A 517 -5.34 57.00 15.85
C LEU A 517 -6.02 57.87 14.77
N TYR A 518 -7.35 57.99 14.84
CA TYR A 518 -8.13 58.87 13.96
C TYR A 518 -8.22 60.28 14.56
N ASP A 519 -7.99 61.30 13.73
CA ASP A 519 -8.19 62.72 14.05
C ASP A 519 -7.50 63.21 15.34
N GLY A 520 -6.47 62.51 15.80
CA GLY A 520 -5.65 62.88 16.97
C GLY A 520 -6.29 62.67 18.34
N GLN A 521 -7.50 62.07 18.44
CA GLN A 521 -8.20 61.92 19.72
C GLN A 521 -8.63 60.48 20.06
N ASN A 522 -9.06 59.67 19.07
CA ASN A 522 -9.63 58.34 19.33
C ASN A 522 -8.89 57.23 18.59
N TRP A 523 -8.53 56.16 19.32
CA TRP A 523 -7.98 54.94 18.73
C TRP A 523 -9.09 54.12 18.07
N SER A 524 -8.76 53.51 16.92
CA SER A 524 -9.61 52.54 16.26
C SER A 524 -9.86 51.32 17.13
N GLU A 525 -10.93 50.59 16.81
CA GLU A 525 -11.12 49.23 17.31
C GLU A 525 -9.85 48.39 17.05
N PRO A 526 -9.34 47.66 18.06
CA PRO A 526 -8.11 46.89 17.91
C PRO A 526 -8.30 45.71 16.95
N THR A 527 -7.39 45.57 15.99
CA THR A 527 -7.32 44.38 15.12
C THR A 527 -6.40 43.35 15.76
N GLU A 528 -6.94 42.22 16.20
CA GLU A 528 -6.16 41.13 16.82
C GLU A 528 -5.34 40.34 15.78
N VAL A 529 -4.11 40.02 16.17
CA VAL A 529 -3.19 39.16 15.42
C VAL A 529 -2.70 38.04 16.33
N ASP A 530 -3.07 36.81 16.00
CA ASP A 530 -2.49 35.63 16.62
C ASP A 530 -1.08 35.38 16.07
N SER A 531 -0.09 35.35 16.97
CA SER A 531 1.22 34.76 16.71
C SER A 531 1.17 33.30 17.12
N ASN A 532 1.08 32.40 16.15
CA ASN A 532 0.96 30.97 16.41
C ASN A 532 1.83 30.16 15.45
N HIS A 533 1.76 28.84 15.58
CA HIS A 533 2.56 27.88 14.80
C HIS A 533 2.39 27.98 13.27
N THR A 534 1.31 28.59 12.76
CA THR A 534 1.10 28.79 11.32
C THR A 534 1.75 30.06 10.77
N LYS A 535 2.30 30.91 11.65
CA LYS A 535 2.89 32.21 11.31
C LYS A 535 4.29 32.37 11.89
N VAL A 536 5.14 31.38 11.65
CA VAL A 536 6.53 31.33 12.15
C VAL A 536 7.49 31.44 10.98
N PHE A 537 8.41 32.41 11.02
CA PHE A 537 9.35 32.71 9.93
C PHE A 537 8.66 32.97 8.59
N THR A 538 7.58 33.75 8.62
CA THR A 538 6.80 34.14 7.44
C THR A 538 6.11 35.48 7.67
N TRP A 539 5.86 36.20 6.59
CA TRP A 539 5.21 37.52 6.64
C TRP A 539 3.70 37.40 6.81
N ASN A 540 3.17 38.08 7.82
CA ASN A 540 1.75 38.29 8.03
C ASN A 540 1.38 39.70 7.58
N VAL A 541 0.41 39.80 6.67
CA VAL A 541 0.02 41.06 6.02
C VAL A 541 -1.42 41.41 6.41
N LEU A 542 -1.60 42.58 7.01
CA LEU A 542 -2.90 43.22 7.22
C LEU A 542 -3.10 44.33 6.20
N THR A 543 -4.35 44.57 5.78
CA THR A 543 -4.70 45.62 4.81
C THR A 543 -5.68 46.62 5.42
N PRO A 544 -5.25 47.48 6.37
CA PRO A 544 -6.16 48.35 7.10
C PRO A 544 -6.80 49.43 6.22
N LYS A 545 -6.07 49.98 5.23
CA LYS A 545 -6.54 51.04 4.31
C LYS A 545 -7.07 52.27 5.05
N VAL A 546 -6.27 52.82 5.97
CA VAL A 546 -6.64 53.94 6.85
C VAL A 546 -5.69 55.12 6.67
N GLU A 547 -6.19 56.34 6.89
CA GLU A 547 -5.34 57.53 7.06
C GLU A 547 -4.98 57.67 8.54
N THR A 548 -3.68 57.66 8.87
CA THR A 548 -3.22 57.79 10.26
C THR A 548 -1.80 58.34 10.33
N ARG A 549 -1.44 58.95 11.47
CA ARG A 549 -0.06 59.26 11.84
C ARG A 549 0.48 58.29 12.90
N TYR A 550 -0.37 57.83 13.81
CA TYR A 550 0.02 56.99 14.94
C TYR A 550 -0.58 55.59 14.83
N ILE A 551 0.26 54.59 15.01
CA ILE A 551 -0.14 53.18 15.04
C ILE A 551 0.31 52.60 16.37
N LYS A 552 -0.57 51.90 17.07
CA LYS A 552 -0.26 51.26 18.34
C LYS A 552 -0.30 49.75 18.20
N LEU A 553 0.79 49.08 18.57
CA LEU A 553 0.83 47.66 18.85
C LEU A 553 0.63 47.46 20.36
N ASP A 554 -0.27 46.58 20.76
CA ASP A 554 -0.56 46.28 22.17
C ASP A 554 -0.51 44.76 22.40
N VAL A 555 0.32 44.31 23.35
CA VAL A 555 0.55 42.91 23.67
C VAL A 555 -0.59 42.41 24.56
N LYS A 556 -1.38 41.46 24.06
CA LYS A 556 -2.48 40.83 24.80
C LYS A 556 -2.06 39.54 25.51
N GLU A 557 -1.18 38.79 24.88
CA GLU A 557 -0.62 37.54 25.40
C GLU A 557 0.84 37.46 24.98
N GLN A 558 1.76 37.44 25.94
CA GLN A 558 3.19 37.31 25.72
C GLN A 558 3.57 35.88 25.27
N GLY A 559 4.83 35.69 24.84
CA GLY A 559 5.35 34.36 24.47
C GLY A 559 5.71 34.20 23.00
N PHE A 560 5.62 35.27 22.21
CA PHE A 560 6.07 35.35 20.82
C PHE A 560 7.32 36.22 20.68
N THR A 561 8.02 36.05 19.56
CA THR A 561 9.11 36.92 19.11
C THR A 561 8.64 37.65 17.86
N LEU A 562 8.85 38.97 17.81
CA LEU A 562 8.53 39.78 16.65
C LEU A 562 9.83 40.36 16.11
N HIS A 563 10.13 40.05 14.86
CA HIS A 563 11.40 40.40 14.25
C HIS A 563 11.34 41.72 13.48
N GLU A 564 10.24 42.00 12.77
CA GLU A 564 10.19 43.17 11.89
C GLU A 564 8.75 43.60 11.63
N ILE A 565 8.56 44.91 11.48
CA ILE A 565 7.27 45.56 11.17
C ILE A 565 7.48 46.63 10.11
N ALA A 566 6.60 46.64 9.10
CA ALA A 566 6.62 47.68 8.09
C ALA A 566 5.22 48.14 7.69
N PHE A 567 5.14 49.40 7.25
CA PHE A 567 3.91 50.04 6.80
C PHE A 567 4.08 50.50 5.36
N PHE A 568 3.04 50.37 4.54
CA PHE A 568 3.08 50.76 3.12
C PHE A 568 1.86 51.63 2.77
N ASP A 569 2.07 52.62 1.89
CA ASP A 569 1.03 53.54 1.41
C ASP A 569 0.40 53.13 0.07
N GLY A 570 0.90 52.06 -0.56
CA GLY A 570 0.46 51.57 -1.85
C GLY A 570 0.95 52.36 -3.06
N LYS A 571 1.76 53.41 -2.85
CA LYS A 571 2.36 54.21 -3.92
C LYS A 571 3.79 53.76 -4.25
N SER A 572 4.46 53.10 -3.30
CA SER A 572 5.81 52.56 -3.46
C SER A 572 5.93 51.16 -2.89
N ASP A 573 6.84 50.36 -3.46
CA ASP A 573 7.25 49.06 -2.90
C ASP A 573 8.19 49.21 -1.69
N LYS A 574 8.51 50.44 -1.27
CA LYS A 574 9.33 50.72 -0.10
C LYS A 574 8.47 51.02 1.12
N PRO A 575 8.87 50.57 2.32
CA PRO A 575 8.12 50.86 3.54
C PRO A 575 8.21 52.34 3.90
N LEU A 576 7.16 52.83 4.58
CA LEU A 576 7.09 54.16 5.15
C LEU A 576 8.10 54.30 6.29
N PRO A 577 8.83 55.43 6.37
CA PRO A 577 9.74 55.68 7.48
C PRO A 577 8.96 55.91 8.78
N VAL A 578 9.42 55.28 9.87
CA VAL A 578 8.95 55.57 11.23
C VAL A 578 9.81 56.69 11.79
N ALA A 579 9.22 57.85 12.08
CA ALA A 579 9.93 59.03 12.56
C ALA A 579 10.33 58.91 14.04
N HIS A 580 9.46 58.32 14.85
CA HIS A 580 9.69 58.07 16.27
C HIS A 580 8.92 56.82 16.74
N MET A 581 9.47 56.11 17.71
CA MET A 581 8.83 54.94 18.33
C MET A 581 8.86 55.11 19.85
N GLU A 582 7.71 54.94 20.50
CA GLU A 582 7.56 55.08 21.96
C GLU A 582 7.05 53.78 22.56
N GLY A 583 7.79 53.22 23.51
CA GLY A 583 7.38 52.06 24.29
C GLY A 583 6.60 52.45 25.55
N ILE A 584 5.52 51.73 25.82
CA ILE A 584 4.61 51.95 26.95
C ILE A 584 4.58 50.70 27.81
N ASN A 585 4.72 50.88 29.13
CA ASN A 585 4.74 49.80 30.13
C ASN A 585 5.81 48.72 29.89
N LEU A 586 6.90 49.05 29.18
CA LEU A 586 7.96 48.09 28.84
C LEU A 586 8.52 47.41 30.09
N ASN A 587 8.78 46.11 29.99
CA ASN A 587 9.34 45.32 31.07
C ASN A 587 10.87 45.24 30.99
N GLY A 588 11.56 45.33 32.12
CA GLY A 588 13.02 45.15 32.17
C GLY A 588 13.49 43.73 31.81
N ASN A 589 12.58 42.75 31.75
CA ASN A 589 12.85 41.38 31.35
C ASN A 589 12.57 41.09 29.86
N ASP A 590 12.22 42.10 29.08
CA ASP A 590 12.10 41.97 27.62
C ASP A 590 13.41 41.44 27.03
N GLN A 591 13.29 40.62 25.98
CA GLN A 591 14.46 40.13 25.24
C GLN A 591 14.54 40.82 23.89
N GLY A 592 15.76 41.22 23.52
CA GLY A 592 15.99 42.05 22.35
C GLY A 592 15.67 43.53 22.60
N LYS A 593 15.84 44.38 21.59
CA LYS A 593 15.60 45.82 21.69
C LYS A 593 14.32 46.19 20.97
N LEU A 594 13.65 47.23 21.43
CA LEU A 594 12.45 47.74 20.76
C LEU A 594 12.77 48.25 19.33
N ASP A 595 13.94 48.88 19.15
CA ASP A 595 14.42 49.37 17.85
C ASP A 595 14.56 48.26 16.79
N ASN A 596 14.68 46.99 17.22
CA ASN A 596 14.73 45.84 16.33
C ASN A 596 13.43 45.63 15.53
N LEU A 597 12.32 46.30 15.90
CA LEU A 597 11.06 46.16 15.17
C LEU A 597 11.04 46.88 13.82
N ILE A 598 12.06 47.68 13.51
CA ILE A 598 12.13 48.53 12.31
C ILE A 598 13.56 48.65 11.74
N ASP A 599 14.53 47.88 12.22
CA ASP A 599 15.96 48.05 11.86
C ASP A 599 16.35 47.39 10.53
N GLU A 600 15.55 46.43 10.04
CA GLU A 600 15.78 45.68 8.80
C GLU A 600 14.75 46.03 7.71
N ALA A 601 14.19 47.25 7.73
CA ALA A 601 13.17 47.72 6.78
C ALA A 601 13.54 47.53 5.28
N SER A 602 14.83 47.46 4.95
CA SER A 602 15.30 47.28 3.56
C SER A 602 15.00 45.90 2.95
N ILE A 603 14.77 44.87 3.77
CA ILE A 603 14.50 43.49 3.32
C ILE A 603 13.02 43.14 3.30
N VAL A 604 12.14 44.07 3.67
CA VAL A 604 10.70 43.83 3.77
C VAL A 604 10.05 43.88 2.38
N PRO A 605 9.45 42.77 1.90
CA PRO A 605 8.80 42.76 0.60
C PRO A 605 7.41 43.41 0.66
N TYR A 606 7.08 44.27 -0.32
CA TYR A 606 5.72 44.81 -0.47
C TYR A 606 4.65 43.73 -0.77
N SER A 607 5.03 42.67 -1.48
CA SER A 607 4.18 41.50 -1.74
C SER A 607 4.94 40.22 -1.41
N PRO A 608 4.83 39.71 -0.17
CA PRO A 608 5.54 38.50 0.24
C PRO A 608 5.16 37.29 -0.61
N THR A 609 6.18 36.54 -1.04
CA THR A 609 5.98 35.32 -1.83
C THR A 609 6.56 34.09 -1.13
N TYR A 610 6.53 32.91 -1.77
CA TYR A 610 7.24 31.71 -1.34
C TYR A 610 8.76 31.94 -1.14
N MET A 611 9.30 33.02 -1.71
CA MET A 611 10.70 33.42 -1.54
C MET A 611 11.02 34.03 -0.18
N ASN A 612 10.02 34.49 0.57
CA ASN A 612 10.22 35.38 1.73
C ASN A 612 9.81 34.76 3.08
N GLY A 613 9.42 33.50 3.09
CA GLY A 613 8.99 32.85 4.33
C GLY A 613 8.66 31.38 4.14
N THR A 614 8.34 30.73 5.26
CA THR A 614 7.86 29.35 5.31
C THR A 614 6.45 29.23 4.73
N TYR A 615 6.17 28.07 4.13
CA TYR A 615 4.85 27.65 3.68
C TYR A 615 4.74 26.12 3.76
N PHE A 616 3.51 25.59 3.76
CA PHE A 616 3.26 24.15 3.91
C PHE A 616 4.06 23.59 5.11
N ASP A 617 4.62 22.38 5.01
CA ASP A 617 5.37 21.71 6.07
C ASP A 617 6.73 22.36 6.42
N GLU A 618 7.16 23.43 5.72
CA GLU A 618 8.35 24.19 6.14
C GLU A 618 8.16 24.85 7.51
N ILE A 619 6.91 25.23 7.85
CA ILE A 619 6.55 25.81 9.15
C ILE A 619 6.89 24.88 10.32
N TYR A 620 6.97 23.57 10.07
CA TYR A 620 7.29 22.56 11.06
C TYR A 620 8.77 22.19 11.03
N HIS A 621 9.29 21.88 9.84
CA HIS A 621 10.62 21.30 9.69
C HIS A 621 11.74 22.34 9.78
N ALA A 622 11.59 23.50 9.14
CA ALA A 622 12.57 24.59 9.24
C ALA A 622 12.57 25.18 10.65
N ARG A 623 11.38 25.35 11.25
CA ARG A 623 11.23 25.74 12.65
C ARG A 623 11.96 24.79 13.59
N THR A 624 11.68 23.49 13.50
CA THR A 624 12.33 22.51 14.39
C THR A 624 13.84 22.44 14.16
N ALA A 625 14.30 22.62 12.92
CA ALA A 625 15.72 22.71 12.64
C ALA A 625 16.38 23.92 13.33
N TYR A 626 15.71 25.08 13.33
CA TYR A 626 16.13 26.25 14.10
C TYR A 626 16.12 25.97 15.61
N GLU A 627 15.06 25.34 16.13
CA GLU A 627 14.94 24.98 17.56
C GLU A 627 16.07 24.04 18.00
N HIS A 628 16.43 23.05 17.16
CA HIS A 628 17.58 22.16 17.41
C HIS A 628 18.91 22.91 17.51
N LEU A 629 19.13 23.95 16.69
CA LEU A 629 20.36 24.76 16.73
C LEU A 629 20.45 25.60 18.02
N HIS A 630 19.31 26.05 18.51
CA HIS A 630 19.21 26.96 19.65
C HIS A 630 18.87 26.26 20.97
N GLN A 631 18.86 24.92 20.98
CA GLN A 631 18.52 24.10 22.15
C GLN A 631 17.12 24.42 22.72
N ILE A 632 16.17 24.68 21.83
CA ILE A 632 14.76 24.93 22.14
C ILE A 632 13.98 23.61 21.99
N GLU A 633 12.93 23.44 22.78
CA GLU A 633 12.00 22.31 22.68
C GLU A 633 11.51 22.14 21.23
N PRO A 634 11.70 20.97 20.59
CA PRO A 634 11.31 20.78 19.20
C PRO A 634 9.79 20.71 19.05
N TYR A 635 9.24 21.60 18.22
CA TYR A 635 7.81 21.65 17.95
C TYR A 635 7.33 20.46 17.13
N GLU A 636 8.02 20.13 16.03
CA GLU A 636 7.68 18.96 15.22
C GLU A 636 8.35 17.74 15.85
N ASN A 637 7.51 16.86 16.41
CA ASN A 637 7.99 15.64 17.05
C ASN A 637 7.41 14.33 16.47
N THR A 638 6.70 14.41 15.35
CA THR A 638 6.05 13.26 14.72
C THR A 638 7.00 12.47 13.82
N HIS A 639 8.24 12.95 13.65
CA HIS A 639 9.27 12.29 12.85
C HIS A 639 10.65 12.22 13.55
N PRO A 640 11.47 11.23 13.16
CA PRO A 640 12.86 11.14 13.59
C PRO A 640 13.67 12.41 13.22
N PRO A 641 14.66 12.79 14.04
CA PRO A 641 15.26 14.13 13.95
C PRO A 641 16.30 14.31 12.84
N LEU A 642 16.89 13.25 12.27
CA LEU A 642 18.06 13.41 11.39
C LEU A 642 17.76 14.23 10.13
N GLY A 643 16.55 14.13 9.58
CA GLY A 643 16.13 14.95 8.43
C GLY A 643 16.13 16.46 8.76
N LYS A 644 15.68 16.80 9.98
CA LYS A 644 15.67 18.19 10.49
C LYS A 644 17.08 18.67 10.83
N ILE A 645 17.98 17.77 11.25
CA ILE A 645 19.40 18.09 11.44
C ILE A 645 20.09 18.44 10.12
N PHE A 646 19.75 17.76 9.01
CA PHE A 646 20.27 18.18 7.70
C PHE A 646 19.80 19.59 7.31
N ILE A 647 18.54 19.94 7.60
CA ILE A 647 18.03 21.29 7.39
C ILE A 647 18.78 22.29 8.28
N ALA A 648 19.05 21.94 9.54
CA ALA A 648 19.80 22.76 10.49
C ALA A 648 21.22 23.09 10.00
N ILE A 649 21.88 22.18 9.27
CA ILE A 649 23.20 22.46 8.65
C ILE A 649 23.10 23.62 7.65
N GLY A 650 22.02 23.66 6.87
CA GLY A 650 21.78 24.75 5.92
C GLY A 650 21.56 26.08 6.62
N ILE A 651 20.71 26.09 7.65
CA ILE A 651 20.45 27.28 8.49
C ILE A 651 21.75 27.75 9.16
N ALA A 652 22.56 26.86 9.71
CA ALA A 652 23.80 27.22 10.39
C ALA A 652 24.86 27.85 9.47
N ILE A 653 24.84 27.53 8.17
CA ILE A 653 25.82 28.06 7.19
C ILE A 653 25.31 29.34 6.53
N PHE A 654 24.01 29.41 6.22
CA PHE A 654 23.43 30.45 5.37
C PHE A 654 22.47 31.40 6.10
N GLY A 655 22.16 31.16 7.38
CA GLY A 655 21.21 31.96 8.17
C GLY A 655 19.80 31.36 8.17
N MET A 656 18.94 31.88 9.06
CA MET A 656 17.54 31.46 9.19
C MET A 656 16.68 32.15 8.13
N ASN A 657 16.91 31.80 6.87
CA ASN A 657 16.19 32.34 5.70
C ASN A 657 15.76 31.23 4.70
N PRO A 658 14.84 31.54 3.78
CA PRO A 658 14.31 30.60 2.79
C PRO A 658 15.36 29.83 2.00
N PHE A 659 16.46 30.46 1.61
CA PHE A 659 17.56 29.76 0.95
C PHE A 659 18.25 28.77 1.90
N GLY A 660 18.58 29.21 3.12
CA GLY A 660 19.31 28.43 4.12
C GLY A 660 18.61 27.13 4.53
N TRP A 661 17.29 27.12 4.72
CA TRP A 661 16.60 25.88 5.05
C TRP A 661 16.31 24.96 3.84
N ARG A 662 16.30 25.48 2.60
CA ARG A 662 16.03 24.68 1.38
C ARG A 662 17.26 24.08 0.70
N ILE A 663 18.43 24.69 0.88
CA ILE A 663 19.66 24.36 0.14
C ILE A 663 20.12 22.90 0.32
N VAL A 664 20.11 22.36 1.54
CA VAL A 664 20.62 21.01 1.81
C VAL A 664 19.73 19.94 1.17
N GLY A 665 18.39 20.09 1.26
CA GLY A 665 17.44 19.22 0.57
C GLY A 665 17.65 19.25 -0.94
N THR A 666 17.85 20.44 -1.50
CA THR A 666 18.08 20.65 -2.94
C THR A 666 19.35 19.95 -3.42
N LEU A 667 20.45 20.06 -2.65
CA LEU A 667 21.71 19.37 -2.94
C LEU A 667 21.56 17.84 -2.91
N PHE A 668 20.81 17.30 -1.96
CA PHE A 668 20.48 15.86 -1.93
C PHE A 668 19.68 15.47 -3.16
N GLY A 669 18.69 16.27 -3.56
CA GLY A 669 17.95 16.10 -4.81
C GLY A 669 18.85 16.04 -6.04
N ILE A 670 19.73 17.02 -6.21
CA ILE A 670 20.73 17.07 -7.29
C ILE A 670 21.63 15.83 -7.27
N ALA A 671 22.07 15.39 -6.08
CA ALA A 671 22.91 14.21 -5.92
C ALA A 671 22.20 12.89 -6.28
N MET A 672 20.86 12.82 -6.20
CA MET A 672 20.11 11.65 -6.67
C MET A 672 20.27 11.43 -8.18
N VAL A 673 20.36 12.49 -8.98
CA VAL A 673 20.44 12.41 -10.45
C VAL A 673 21.61 11.55 -10.96
N PRO A 674 22.88 11.77 -10.54
CA PRO A 674 23.99 10.91 -10.93
C PRO A 674 23.93 9.52 -10.26
N ILE A 675 23.34 9.39 -9.07
CA ILE A 675 23.12 8.08 -8.43
C ILE A 675 22.14 7.24 -9.27
N MET A 676 21.08 7.86 -9.79
CA MET A 676 20.11 7.22 -10.68
C MET A 676 20.73 6.79 -12.01
N TYR A 677 21.65 7.60 -12.55
CA TYR A 677 22.46 7.21 -13.71
C TYR A 677 23.28 5.95 -13.41
N MET A 678 24.00 5.99 -12.30
CA MET A 678 24.86 4.90 -11.83
C MET A 678 24.07 3.62 -11.57
N PHE A 679 22.87 3.73 -10.98
CA PHE A 679 22.01 2.60 -10.68
C PHE A 679 21.44 1.97 -11.95
N GLY A 680 20.88 2.77 -12.87
CA GLY A 680 20.39 2.28 -14.15
C GLY A 680 21.47 1.60 -14.98
N LYS A 681 22.67 2.19 -15.03
CA LYS A 681 23.82 1.57 -15.71
C LYS A 681 24.26 0.29 -15.04
N ARG A 682 24.30 0.21 -13.71
CA ARG A 682 24.71 -1.01 -13.01
C ARG A 682 23.69 -2.14 -13.18
N LEU A 683 22.40 -1.84 -13.14
CA LEU A 683 21.36 -2.85 -13.35
C LEU A 683 21.44 -3.46 -14.76
N PHE A 684 21.58 -2.63 -15.79
CA PHE A 684 21.36 -3.04 -17.18
C PHE A 684 22.63 -3.04 -18.06
N GLY A 685 23.78 -2.64 -17.51
CA GLY A 685 25.11 -2.79 -18.12
C GLY A 685 25.44 -1.88 -19.30
N LYS A 686 24.58 -0.92 -19.66
CA LYS A 686 24.79 0.00 -20.81
C LYS A 686 24.47 1.45 -20.45
N THR A 687 25.26 2.39 -21.00
CA THR A 687 25.10 3.86 -20.89
C THR A 687 23.68 4.34 -21.08
N ARG A 688 22.96 3.83 -22.10
CA ARG A 688 21.60 4.26 -22.41
C ARG A 688 20.62 4.11 -21.24
N TYR A 689 20.76 3.05 -20.44
CA TYR A 689 19.82 2.82 -19.35
C TYR A 689 20.08 3.78 -18.18
N GLY A 690 21.35 4.08 -17.88
CA GLY A 690 21.71 5.11 -16.91
C GLY A 690 21.26 6.51 -17.37
N PHE A 691 21.47 6.83 -18.65
CA PHE A 691 20.99 8.09 -19.23
C PHE A 691 19.47 8.22 -19.11
N ILE A 692 18.70 7.23 -19.58
CA ILE A 692 17.23 7.29 -19.54
C ILE A 692 16.71 7.37 -18.11
N SER A 693 17.25 6.57 -17.17
CA SER A 693 16.77 6.57 -15.78
C SER A 693 17.04 7.89 -15.08
N SER A 694 18.23 8.48 -15.29
CA SER A 694 18.61 9.78 -14.75
C SER A 694 17.80 10.92 -15.36
N PHE A 695 17.61 10.90 -16.69
CA PHE A 695 16.84 11.92 -17.41
C PHE A 695 15.38 11.95 -16.99
N LEU A 696 14.71 10.79 -16.95
CA LEU A 696 13.30 10.71 -16.53
C LEU A 696 13.12 11.17 -15.08
N PHE A 697 14.07 10.85 -14.20
CA PHE A 697 14.00 11.24 -12.80
C PHE A 697 14.27 12.73 -12.59
N ALA A 698 15.27 13.30 -13.29
CA ALA A 698 15.60 14.72 -13.21
C ALA A 698 14.42 15.62 -13.64
N PHE A 699 13.62 15.19 -14.60
CA PHE A 699 12.48 15.97 -15.11
C PHE A 699 11.12 15.39 -14.67
N ASP A 700 11.11 14.67 -13.54
CA ASP A 700 9.89 14.32 -12.83
C ASP A 700 9.43 15.50 -11.96
N PHE A 701 8.12 15.78 -11.99
CA PHE A 701 7.53 16.95 -11.32
C PHE A 701 7.68 16.86 -9.80
N MET A 702 7.46 15.68 -9.23
CA MET A 702 7.52 15.46 -7.79
C MET A 702 8.96 15.52 -7.30
N HIS A 703 9.90 14.92 -8.03
CA HIS A 703 11.32 15.05 -7.70
C HIS A 703 11.75 16.52 -7.62
N PHE A 704 11.37 17.32 -8.61
CA PHE A 704 11.69 18.75 -8.62
C PHE A 704 11.04 19.51 -7.46
N ALA A 705 9.71 19.42 -7.31
CA ALA A 705 8.99 20.17 -6.27
C ALA A 705 9.40 19.76 -4.85
N GLN A 706 9.53 18.45 -4.58
CA GLN A 706 9.86 17.96 -3.24
C GLN A 706 11.31 18.17 -2.82
N THR A 707 12.24 18.32 -3.77
CA THR A 707 13.65 18.56 -3.41
C THR A 707 13.94 20.03 -3.10
N ARG A 708 13.06 20.94 -3.54
CA ARG A 708 13.21 22.39 -3.35
C ARG A 708 12.52 22.95 -2.10
N ILE A 709 11.60 22.20 -1.51
CA ILE A 709 10.93 22.56 -0.26
C ILE A 709 11.68 21.94 0.92
N SER A 710 11.72 22.62 2.07
CA SER A 710 12.37 22.14 3.29
C SER A 710 11.52 21.09 4.02
N THR A 711 11.34 19.91 3.41
CA THR A 711 10.72 18.73 4.02
C THR A 711 11.73 17.60 4.19
N ILE A 712 11.39 16.61 5.04
CA ILE A 712 12.29 15.49 5.35
C ILE A 712 12.21 14.33 4.32
N ASP A 713 11.29 14.39 3.36
CA ASP A 713 11.06 13.34 2.37
C ASP A 713 12.28 13.10 1.46
N VAL A 714 12.93 14.18 1.04
CA VAL A 714 14.11 14.14 0.16
C VAL A 714 15.23 13.28 0.74
N TYR A 715 15.50 13.40 2.03
CA TYR A 715 16.54 12.62 2.70
C TYR A 715 16.18 11.14 2.76
N GLY A 716 14.92 10.82 3.10
CA GLY A 716 14.43 9.44 3.11
C GLY A 716 14.58 8.76 1.75
N VAL A 717 14.14 9.42 0.67
CA VAL A 717 14.23 8.88 -0.70
C VAL A 717 15.68 8.71 -1.14
N PHE A 718 16.56 9.66 -0.80
CA PHE A 718 17.99 9.60 -1.14
C PHE A 718 18.63 8.31 -0.60
N PHE A 719 18.40 8.03 0.68
CA PHE A 719 18.95 6.84 1.32
C PHE A 719 18.27 5.54 0.90
N ILE A 720 16.98 5.58 0.54
CA ILE A 720 16.30 4.44 -0.09
C ILE A 720 16.97 4.04 -1.40
N ILE A 721 17.31 5.00 -2.28
CA ILE A 721 18.00 4.70 -3.54
C ILE A 721 19.36 4.04 -3.25
N LEU A 722 20.13 4.59 -2.32
CA LEU A 722 21.46 4.08 -1.96
C LEU A 722 21.40 2.67 -1.35
N MET A 723 20.52 2.43 -0.38
CA MET A 723 20.46 1.10 0.26
C MET A 723 20.09 0.00 -0.74
N PHE A 724 19.17 0.26 -1.67
CA PHE A 724 18.84 -0.71 -2.73
C PHE A 724 19.95 -0.85 -3.77
N TYR A 725 20.66 0.23 -4.10
CA TYR A 725 21.82 0.17 -4.98
C TYR A 725 22.92 -0.72 -4.41
N PHE A 726 23.27 -0.55 -3.13
CA PHE A 726 24.27 -1.38 -2.46
C PHE A 726 23.78 -2.81 -2.21
N MET A 727 22.48 -3.00 -1.95
CA MET A 727 21.90 -4.34 -1.85
C MET A 727 21.95 -5.09 -3.19
N TYR A 728 21.74 -4.40 -4.31
CA TYR A 728 21.94 -5.01 -5.63
C TYR A 728 23.40 -5.43 -5.83
N ARG A 729 24.38 -4.61 -5.39
CA ARG A 729 25.79 -5.01 -5.43
C ARG A 729 26.03 -6.28 -4.63
N TYR A 730 25.47 -6.37 -3.43
CA TYR A 730 25.56 -7.56 -2.60
C TYR A 730 24.96 -8.78 -3.31
N TRP A 731 23.76 -8.67 -3.90
CA TRP A 731 23.14 -9.75 -4.66
C TRP A 731 24.01 -10.21 -5.85
N THR A 732 24.62 -9.28 -6.57
CA THR A 732 25.52 -9.62 -7.69
C THR A 732 26.89 -10.16 -7.26
N SER A 733 27.22 -10.11 -5.96
CA SER A 733 28.43 -10.70 -5.40
C SER A 733 28.21 -12.16 -5.00
N ASN A 734 29.29 -12.96 -4.93
CA ASN A 734 29.20 -14.35 -4.51
C ASN A 734 30.34 -14.68 -3.54
N PHE A 735 30.01 -15.03 -2.28
CA PHE A 735 31.04 -15.33 -1.29
C PHE A 735 31.86 -16.59 -1.59
N TYR A 736 31.41 -17.49 -2.48
CA TYR A 736 32.22 -18.62 -2.94
C TYR A 736 33.36 -18.18 -3.86
N ARG A 737 33.09 -17.18 -4.72
CA ARG A 737 34.02 -16.63 -5.71
C ARG A 737 34.84 -15.45 -5.17
N ASP A 738 34.14 -14.46 -4.64
CA ASP A 738 34.70 -13.16 -4.26
C ASP A 738 35.25 -13.18 -2.82
N GLY A 739 34.84 -14.16 -2.01
CA GLY A 739 35.16 -14.26 -0.58
C GLY A 739 34.25 -13.41 0.31
N LEU A 740 34.00 -13.88 1.52
CA LEU A 740 33.05 -13.27 2.46
C LEU A 740 33.34 -11.78 2.74
N ARG A 741 34.59 -11.41 3.01
CA ARG A 741 34.95 -10.01 3.32
C ARG A 741 34.51 -9.02 2.24
N LYS A 742 34.64 -9.39 0.96
CA LYS A 742 34.24 -8.52 -0.17
C LYS A 742 32.73 -8.41 -0.32
N THR A 743 31.97 -9.44 0.05
CA THR A 743 30.50 -9.39 0.03
C THR A 743 29.94 -8.60 1.21
N LEU A 744 30.64 -8.55 2.34
CA LEU A 744 30.21 -7.78 3.52
C LEU A 744 30.24 -6.26 3.30
N VAL A 745 31.12 -5.72 2.46
CA VAL A 745 31.19 -4.27 2.20
C VAL A 745 29.90 -3.69 1.61
N PRO A 746 29.36 -4.19 0.47
CA PRO A 746 28.09 -3.68 -0.04
C PRO A 746 26.91 -3.98 0.89
N LEU A 747 26.95 -5.08 1.65
CA LEU A 747 25.92 -5.39 2.64
C LEU A 747 25.92 -4.38 3.80
N GLY A 748 27.11 -4.05 4.33
CA GLY A 748 27.28 -3.06 5.39
C GLY A 748 26.92 -1.66 4.94
N LEU A 749 27.26 -1.27 3.71
CA LEU A 749 26.83 0.02 3.14
C LEU A 749 25.31 0.09 2.97
N ALA A 750 24.67 -1.01 2.54
CA ALA A 750 23.21 -1.05 2.48
C ALA A 750 22.58 -0.89 3.88
N GLY A 751 23.14 -1.52 4.92
CA GLY A 751 22.73 -1.35 6.32
C GLY A 751 22.97 0.05 6.88
N LEU A 752 24.11 0.67 6.55
CA LEU A 752 24.44 2.04 6.92
C LEU A 752 23.42 3.03 6.36
N PHE A 753 23.16 3.00 5.05
CA PHE A 753 22.19 3.91 4.44
C PHE A 753 20.75 3.62 4.89
N PHE A 754 20.41 2.37 5.18
CA PHE A 754 19.15 2.03 5.85
C PHE A 754 19.04 2.72 7.21
N GLY A 755 20.07 2.68 8.05
CA GLY A 755 20.09 3.32 9.36
C GLY A 755 19.98 4.84 9.30
N ILE A 756 20.77 5.49 8.43
CA ILE A 756 20.71 6.94 8.21
C ILE A 756 19.30 7.33 7.71
N GLY A 757 18.77 6.63 6.71
CA GLY A 757 17.44 6.94 6.19
C GLY A 757 16.31 6.71 7.20
N ALA A 758 16.37 5.64 8.00
CA ALA A 758 15.38 5.36 9.04
C ALA A 758 15.38 6.45 10.14
N ALA A 759 16.56 6.98 10.46
CA ALA A 759 16.73 8.11 11.38
C ALA A 759 16.26 9.46 10.78
N SER A 760 16.04 9.54 9.46
CA SER A 760 15.42 10.70 8.80
C SER A 760 13.91 10.58 8.68
N LYS A 761 13.38 9.41 8.25
CA LYS A 761 11.94 9.17 8.09
C LYS A 761 11.62 7.67 8.13
N TRP A 762 10.56 7.28 8.85
CA TRP A 762 10.16 5.87 9.01
C TRP A 762 9.74 5.15 7.73
N ILE A 763 9.42 5.87 6.65
CA ILE A 763 9.16 5.24 5.35
C ILE A 763 10.34 4.37 4.86
N VAL A 764 11.57 4.69 5.29
CA VAL A 764 12.76 3.89 4.97
C VAL A 764 12.71 2.49 5.61
N ILE A 765 12.04 2.33 6.76
CA ILE A 765 11.86 1.03 7.43
C ILE A 765 11.12 0.05 6.52
N TYR A 766 10.14 0.53 5.75
CA TYR A 766 9.45 -0.28 4.75
C TYR A 766 10.40 -0.89 3.73
N GLY A 767 11.41 -0.12 3.30
CA GLY A 767 12.43 -0.62 2.39
C GLY A 767 13.36 -1.65 3.03
N GLY A 768 13.57 -1.59 4.35
CA GLY A 768 14.27 -2.62 5.13
C GLY A 768 13.66 -4.02 4.98
N ILE A 769 12.32 -4.12 4.90
CA ILE A 769 11.62 -5.38 4.59
C ILE A 769 12.03 -5.88 3.20
N GLY A 770 12.09 -4.98 2.21
CA GLY A 770 12.58 -5.29 0.86
C GLY A 770 14.02 -5.81 0.87
N LEU A 771 14.91 -5.19 1.65
CA LEU A 771 16.29 -5.66 1.81
C LEU A 771 16.36 -7.07 2.44
N ALA A 772 15.55 -7.34 3.46
CA ALA A 772 15.47 -8.65 4.10
C ALA A 772 15.00 -9.75 3.12
N VAL A 773 14.00 -9.45 2.28
CA VAL A 773 13.53 -10.36 1.22
C VAL A 773 14.65 -10.65 0.21
N ILE A 774 15.39 -9.63 -0.23
CA ILE A 774 16.52 -9.82 -1.15
C ILE A 774 17.62 -10.65 -0.49
N LEU A 775 17.95 -10.39 0.78
CA LEU A 775 18.93 -11.16 1.54
C LEU A 775 18.55 -12.65 1.57
N LEU A 776 17.29 -12.95 1.88
CA LEU A 776 16.77 -14.31 1.89
C LEU A 776 16.90 -14.97 0.52
N ILE A 777 16.55 -14.27 -0.56
CA ILE A 777 16.70 -14.77 -1.94
C ILE A 777 18.17 -15.11 -2.22
N VAL A 778 19.10 -14.23 -1.87
CA VAL A 778 20.55 -14.44 -2.06
C VAL A 778 21.01 -15.69 -1.30
N LEU A 779 20.63 -15.85 -0.03
CA LEU A 779 21.02 -17.00 0.78
C LEU A 779 20.44 -18.31 0.24
N ILE A 780 19.19 -18.30 -0.25
CA ILE A 780 18.58 -19.45 -0.94
C ILE A 780 19.34 -19.78 -2.22
N GLU A 781 19.70 -18.79 -3.04
CA GLU A 781 20.52 -19.01 -4.24
C GLU A 781 21.87 -19.67 -3.89
N ARG A 782 22.55 -19.19 -2.84
CA ARG A 782 23.82 -19.75 -2.36
C ARG A 782 23.67 -21.19 -1.82
N TYR A 783 22.55 -21.50 -1.17
CA TYR A 783 22.24 -22.85 -0.71
C TYR A 783 21.98 -23.81 -1.86
N VAL A 784 21.25 -23.35 -2.89
CA VAL A 784 21.01 -24.14 -4.11
C VAL A 784 22.32 -24.46 -4.82
N GLU A 785 23.23 -23.48 -4.96
CA GLU A 785 24.58 -23.69 -5.50
C GLU A 785 25.36 -24.76 -4.71
N HIS A 786 25.34 -24.69 -3.37
CA HIS A 786 25.95 -25.69 -2.50
C HIS A 786 25.39 -27.11 -2.71
N ARG A 787 24.06 -27.25 -2.76
CA ARG A 787 23.41 -28.55 -2.96
C ARG A 787 23.70 -29.14 -4.34
N GLN A 788 23.77 -28.28 -5.36
CA GLN A 788 24.12 -28.69 -6.72
C GLN A 788 25.57 -29.19 -6.80
N ALA A 789 26.52 -28.47 -6.19
CA ALA A 789 27.92 -28.88 -6.16
C ALA A 789 28.10 -30.23 -5.45
N LYS A 790 27.44 -30.45 -4.31
CA LYS A 790 27.49 -31.74 -3.59
C LYS A 790 26.96 -32.91 -4.42
N ARG A 791 25.88 -32.70 -5.18
CA ARG A 791 25.31 -33.72 -6.09
C ARG A 791 26.24 -34.04 -7.25
N MET A 792 26.85 -33.02 -7.86
CA MET A 792 27.80 -33.22 -8.96
C MET A 792 29.01 -34.03 -8.50
N LEU A 793 29.60 -33.69 -7.35
CA LEU A 793 30.71 -34.45 -6.77
C LEU A 793 30.34 -35.89 -6.40
N GLN A 794 29.11 -36.13 -5.94
CA GLN A 794 28.63 -37.49 -5.67
C GLN A 794 28.48 -38.32 -6.93
N ASN A 795 27.93 -37.74 -8.01
CA ASN A 795 27.78 -38.43 -9.28
C ASN A 795 29.15 -38.77 -9.89
N LEU A 796 30.12 -37.85 -9.86
CA LEU A 796 31.48 -38.10 -10.34
C LEU A 796 32.18 -39.24 -9.58
N LYS A 797 32.01 -39.29 -8.26
CA LYS A 797 32.54 -40.40 -7.44
C LYS A 797 31.88 -41.74 -7.78
N ASN A 798 30.59 -41.73 -8.09
CA ASN A 798 29.88 -42.94 -8.47
C ASN A 798 30.31 -43.40 -9.87
N ASP A 799 30.49 -42.50 -10.83
CA ASP A 799 30.99 -42.82 -12.17
C ASP A 799 32.45 -43.35 -12.14
N GLU A 800 33.33 -42.72 -11.35
CA GLU A 800 34.71 -43.21 -11.08
C GLU A 800 34.71 -44.61 -10.41
N SER A 801 33.64 -45.00 -9.72
CA SER A 801 33.51 -46.32 -9.05
C SER A 801 32.85 -47.41 -9.91
N ILE A 802 32.22 -47.04 -11.03
CA ILE A 802 31.45 -47.95 -11.91
C ILE A 802 32.23 -48.26 -13.20
N SER A 803 33.26 -47.49 -13.54
CA SER A 803 34.11 -47.75 -14.71
C SER A 803 35.02 -48.98 -14.51
N THR A 804 34.52 -50.17 -14.86
CA THR A 804 35.34 -51.29 -15.35
C THR A 804 35.85 -50.98 -16.76
N GLU A 805 37.05 -51.44 -17.08
CA GLU A 805 38.00 -50.96 -18.11
C GLU A 805 37.54 -50.76 -19.58
N ASP A 806 36.28 -51.03 -19.97
CA ASP A 806 35.91 -51.09 -21.40
C ASP A 806 34.77 -50.16 -21.89
N ASP A 807 34.16 -49.31 -21.05
CA ASP A 807 32.99 -48.49 -21.48
C ASP A 807 32.99 -47.04 -20.93
N ALA A 808 34.12 -46.33 -21.04
CA ALA A 808 34.19 -44.91 -20.68
C ALA A 808 33.58 -44.01 -21.77
N ASP A 809 32.32 -43.59 -21.61
CA ASP A 809 31.73 -42.48 -22.37
C ASP A 809 32.47 -41.16 -22.01
N PRO A 810 33.15 -40.46 -22.95
CA PRO A 810 34.07 -39.35 -22.65
C PRO A 810 33.41 -38.03 -22.20
N SER A 811 32.15 -38.03 -21.77
CA SER A 811 31.31 -36.83 -21.96
C SER A 811 31.37 -35.74 -20.87
N VAL A 812 32.09 -35.90 -19.75
CA VAL A 812 32.33 -34.77 -18.80
C VAL A 812 33.69 -34.90 -18.06
N THR A 813 34.80 -34.55 -18.70
CA THR A 813 36.06 -34.29 -17.99
C THR A 813 36.04 -32.86 -17.44
N LEU A 814 35.86 -32.72 -16.12
CA LEU A 814 35.99 -31.43 -15.42
C LEU A 814 37.47 -31.04 -15.33
N THR A 815 37.80 -29.77 -15.55
CA THR A 815 39.18 -29.31 -15.31
C THR A 815 39.47 -29.27 -13.80
N THR A 816 40.75 -29.31 -13.44
CA THR A 816 41.19 -29.27 -12.03
C THR A 816 40.64 -28.05 -11.27
N GLU A 817 40.53 -26.90 -11.94
CA GLU A 817 39.96 -25.68 -11.37
C GLU A 817 38.47 -25.83 -11.07
N GLU A 818 37.73 -26.48 -11.96
CA GLU A 818 36.28 -26.68 -11.82
C GLU A 818 35.96 -27.65 -10.69
N ARG A 819 36.74 -28.75 -10.58
CA ARG A 819 36.64 -29.71 -9.47
C ARG A 819 36.95 -29.04 -8.13
N SER A 820 38.05 -28.28 -8.07
CA SER A 820 38.45 -27.53 -6.86
C SER A 820 37.38 -26.51 -6.43
N TYR A 821 36.78 -25.78 -7.39
CA TYR A 821 35.69 -24.86 -7.12
C TYR A 821 34.44 -25.57 -6.57
N LEU A 822 34.04 -26.69 -7.16
CA LEU A 822 32.90 -27.49 -6.68
C LEU A 822 33.14 -28.00 -5.26
N GLU A 823 34.33 -28.50 -4.95
CA GLU A 823 34.71 -28.96 -3.62
C GLU A 823 34.67 -27.82 -2.58
N LYS A 824 35.16 -26.64 -2.95
CA LYS A 824 35.05 -25.43 -2.13
C LYS A 824 33.58 -25.07 -1.86
N VAL A 825 32.73 -25.03 -2.90
CA VAL A 825 31.30 -24.70 -2.75
C VAL A 825 30.57 -25.75 -1.88
N ALA A 826 30.88 -27.03 -2.06
CA ALA A 826 30.28 -28.13 -1.32
C ALA A 826 30.68 -28.18 0.16
N SER A 827 31.83 -27.62 0.54
CA SER A 827 32.32 -27.62 1.94
C SER A 827 32.04 -26.30 2.69
N THR A 828 31.85 -25.20 1.97
CA THR A 828 31.97 -23.84 2.56
C THR A 828 30.63 -23.16 2.87
N TYR A 829 29.45 -23.70 2.59
CA TYR A 829 28.18 -22.94 2.73
C TYR A 829 27.87 -22.38 4.14
N TRP A 830 27.99 -23.20 5.18
CA TRP A 830 27.44 -22.84 6.50
C TRP A 830 28.20 -21.72 7.20
N LYS A 831 29.55 -21.74 7.18
CA LYS A 831 30.36 -20.74 7.91
C LYS A 831 30.14 -19.30 7.40
N PRO A 832 30.24 -18.99 6.09
CA PRO A 832 29.95 -17.66 5.55
C PRO A 832 28.47 -17.28 5.68
N THR A 833 27.54 -18.22 5.61
CA THR A 833 26.10 -17.93 5.79
C THR A 833 25.82 -17.48 7.22
N ILE A 834 26.29 -18.23 8.22
CA ILE A 834 26.14 -17.86 9.64
C ILE A 834 26.86 -16.54 9.92
N SER A 835 28.08 -16.37 9.40
CA SER A 835 28.82 -15.11 9.56
C SER A 835 28.10 -13.93 8.90
N THR A 836 27.53 -14.11 7.71
CA THR A 836 26.73 -13.06 7.04
C THR A 836 25.54 -12.66 7.91
N LEU A 837 24.80 -13.63 8.46
CA LEU A 837 23.68 -13.36 9.35
C LEU A 837 24.12 -12.66 10.65
N ALA A 838 25.25 -13.04 11.22
CA ALA A 838 25.83 -12.37 12.38
C ALA A 838 26.22 -10.91 12.06
N TRP A 839 26.85 -10.67 10.91
CA TRP A 839 27.14 -9.32 10.43
C TRP A 839 25.88 -8.49 10.15
N CYS A 840 24.77 -9.12 9.74
CA CYS A 840 23.50 -8.43 9.60
C CYS A 840 22.99 -7.86 10.93
N LEU A 841 23.26 -8.50 12.08
CA LEU A 841 22.92 -7.94 13.39
C LEU A 841 23.67 -6.61 13.61
N LEU A 842 24.96 -6.55 13.26
CA LEU A 842 25.70 -5.31 13.33
C LEU A 842 25.17 -4.26 12.32
N PHE A 843 25.01 -4.65 11.05
CA PHE A 843 24.72 -3.72 9.96
C PHE A 843 23.27 -3.23 9.91
N TYR A 844 22.30 -4.02 10.37
CA TYR A 844 20.88 -3.71 10.27
C TYR A 844 20.18 -3.54 11.62
N VAL A 845 20.87 -3.77 12.74
CA VAL A 845 20.33 -3.53 14.09
C VAL A 845 21.23 -2.55 14.84
N VAL A 846 22.46 -2.95 15.17
CA VAL A 846 23.34 -2.14 16.06
C VAL A 846 23.69 -0.79 15.45
N ILE A 847 24.20 -0.75 14.22
CA ILE A 847 24.57 0.51 13.54
C ILE A 847 23.34 1.40 13.32
N PRO A 848 22.21 0.92 12.76
CA PRO A 848 21.00 1.72 12.64
C PRO A 848 20.49 2.27 13.96
N VAL A 849 20.42 1.45 15.02
CA VAL A 849 19.97 1.92 16.35
C VAL A 849 20.92 2.99 16.89
N ALA A 850 22.24 2.81 16.76
CA ALA A 850 23.21 3.81 17.17
C ALA A 850 23.02 5.14 16.43
N ILE A 851 22.89 5.11 15.09
CA ILE A 851 22.64 6.32 14.29
C ILE A 851 21.33 6.98 14.68
N TYR A 852 20.29 6.17 14.86
CA TYR A 852 18.96 6.65 15.24
C TYR A 852 19.00 7.35 16.61
N VAL A 853 19.61 6.74 17.62
CA VAL A 853 19.75 7.36 18.96
C VAL A 853 20.66 8.59 18.91
N MET A 854 21.78 8.55 18.18
CA MET A 854 22.66 9.73 18.03
C MET A 854 21.96 10.89 17.35
N SER A 855 20.97 10.63 16.47
CA SER A 855 20.21 11.72 15.86
C SER A 855 19.38 12.52 16.88
N TYR A 856 19.13 11.98 18.09
CA TYR A 856 18.45 12.70 19.17
C TYR A 856 19.38 13.57 20.02
N ILE A 857 20.68 13.67 19.72
CA ILE A 857 21.62 14.51 20.50
C ILE A 857 21.10 15.95 20.66
N PRO A 858 20.63 16.66 19.62
CA PRO A 858 20.13 18.02 19.81
C PRO A 858 18.90 18.11 20.72
N PHE A 859 17.99 17.13 20.65
CA PHE A 859 16.87 17.03 21.59
C PHE A 859 17.36 16.85 23.03
N MET A 860 18.38 16.00 23.23
CA MET A 860 18.98 15.77 24.56
C MET A 860 19.81 16.96 25.08
N MET A 861 20.10 17.94 24.24
CA MET A 861 20.81 19.18 24.63
C MET A 861 19.85 20.29 25.06
N VAL A 862 18.53 20.11 24.91
CA VAL A 862 17.54 21.08 25.39
C VAL A 862 17.65 21.19 26.93
N PRO A 863 17.84 22.39 27.50
CA PRO A 863 17.95 22.57 28.94
C PRO A 863 16.63 22.25 29.66
N GLY A 864 16.70 21.45 30.72
CA GLY A 864 15.54 21.10 31.53
C GLY A 864 15.49 19.61 31.89
N ALA A 865 14.43 19.20 32.57
CA ALA A 865 14.14 17.79 32.80
C ALA A 865 13.29 17.23 31.65
N GLY A 866 13.46 15.94 31.32
CA GLY A 866 12.65 15.27 30.28
C GLY A 866 13.35 15.08 28.92
N HIS A 867 14.67 15.29 28.86
CA HIS A 867 15.47 15.21 27.62
C HIS A 867 16.57 14.16 27.69
N GLY A 868 16.42 13.12 28.51
CA GLY A 868 17.39 12.05 28.65
C GLY A 868 17.22 10.92 27.62
N LEU A 869 18.09 9.91 27.69
CA LEU A 869 17.98 8.69 26.87
C LEU A 869 16.65 7.94 27.09
N LYS A 870 16.09 7.98 28.30
CA LYS A 870 14.78 7.40 28.59
C LYS A 870 13.69 8.10 27.78
N ASP A 871 13.77 9.42 27.66
CA ASP A 871 12.78 10.23 26.96
C ASP A 871 12.85 10.03 25.45
N VAL A 872 14.01 9.67 24.90
CA VAL A 872 14.12 9.21 23.50
C VAL A 872 13.24 7.98 23.24
N VAL A 873 13.10 7.06 24.21
CA VAL A 873 12.19 5.90 24.10
C VAL A 873 10.75 6.34 24.19
N THR A 874 10.40 7.16 25.18
CA THR A 874 9.07 7.76 25.34
C THR A 874 8.63 8.49 24.07
N TYR A 875 9.56 9.19 23.41
CA TYR A 875 9.34 9.87 22.15
C TYR A 875 8.92 8.92 21.02
N GLN A 876 9.46 7.70 20.98
CA GLN A 876 9.03 6.69 19.99
C GLN A 876 7.58 6.26 20.23
N GLU A 877 7.19 6.11 21.50
CA GLU A 877 5.81 5.79 21.87
C GLU A 877 4.87 6.93 21.47
N HIS A 878 5.24 8.18 21.74
CA HIS A 878 4.45 9.35 21.30
C HIS A 878 4.30 9.41 19.78
N MET A 879 5.40 9.26 19.04
CA MET A 879 5.37 9.27 17.57
C MET A 879 4.52 8.10 17.01
N PHE A 880 4.65 6.90 17.57
CA PHE A 880 3.81 5.76 17.16
C PHE A 880 2.34 6.01 17.47
N ASN A 881 2.01 6.51 18.66
CA ASN A 881 0.65 6.85 19.06
C ASN A 881 0.06 7.95 18.16
N TYR A 882 0.84 8.98 17.82
CA TYR A 882 0.43 10.01 16.88
C TYR A 882 0.03 9.39 15.53
N HIS A 883 0.91 8.62 14.90
CA HIS A 883 0.63 8.03 13.57
C HIS A 883 -0.47 6.97 13.59
N SER A 884 -0.63 6.21 14.67
CA SER A 884 -1.64 5.16 14.78
C SER A 884 -3.04 5.68 15.11
N LYS A 885 -3.13 6.82 15.82
CA LYS A 885 -4.40 7.39 16.30
C LYS A 885 -4.83 8.67 15.57
N LEU A 886 -4.05 9.17 14.62
CA LEU A 886 -4.38 10.38 13.86
C LEU A 886 -5.67 10.19 13.05
N VAL A 887 -6.73 10.86 13.49
CA VAL A 887 -7.99 11.03 12.75
C VAL A 887 -8.11 12.49 12.36
N ALA A 888 -7.87 12.78 11.09
CA ALA A 888 -7.93 14.12 10.53
C ALA A 888 -8.47 14.08 9.10
N THR A 889 -9.10 15.18 8.68
CA THR A 889 -9.51 15.40 7.29
C THR A 889 -8.69 16.54 6.70
N HIS A 890 -8.41 16.46 5.40
CA HIS A 890 -7.73 17.52 4.68
C HIS A 890 -8.20 17.53 3.22
N PRO A 891 -8.52 18.69 2.61
CA PRO A 891 -9.06 18.77 1.25
C PRO A 891 -8.18 18.14 0.18
N PHE A 892 -6.86 18.14 0.40
CA PHE A 892 -5.86 17.53 -0.50
C PHE A 892 -5.38 16.15 -0.06
N GLY A 893 -6.06 15.52 0.91
CA GLY A 893 -5.79 14.15 1.31
C GLY A 893 -6.06 13.19 0.15
N SER A 894 -5.14 12.26 -0.09
CA SER A 894 -5.23 11.32 -1.21
C SER A 894 -4.86 9.89 -0.76
N PRO A 895 -5.75 8.90 -0.89
CA PRO A 895 -5.45 7.51 -0.53
C PRO A 895 -4.48 6.84 -1.49
N TRP A 896 -3.82 5.78 -1.03
CA TRP A 896 -2.73 5.09 -1.74
C TRP A 896 -3.06 4.62 -3.16
N TYR A 897 -4.32 4.29 -3.45
CA TYR A 897 -4.76 3.80 -4.75
C TYR A 897 -4.92 4.92 -5.79
N GLU A 898 -5.01 6.19 -5.37
CA GLU A 898 -5.10 7.34 -6.27
C GLU A 898 -3.73 7.78 -6.82
N TRP A 899 -2.64 7.50 -6.10
CA TRP A 899 -1.31 8.04 -6.42
C TRP A 899 -0.80 7.66 -7.82
N PRO A 900 -0.89 6.39 -8.28
CA PRO A 900 -0.39 6.03 -9.63
C PRO A 900 -1.09 6.78 -10.77
N PHE A 901 -2.32 7.24 -10.54
CA PHE A 901 -3.12 7.99 -11.51
C PHE A 901 -3.05 9.50 -11.30
N MET A 902 -2.43 9.95 -10.21
CA MET A 902 -2.31 11.35 -9.80
C MET A 902 -3.68 12.03 -9.70
N VAL A 903 -4.69 11.34 -9.15
CA VAL A 903 -6.06 11.88 -9.07
C VAL A 903 -6.06 13.20 -8.30
N THR A 904 -5.41 13.22 -7.13
CA THR A 904 -5.40 14.38 -6.23
C THR A 904 -3.96 14.84 -6.00
N PRO A 905 -3.50 15.89 -6.71
CA PRO A 905 -2.23 16.57 -6.42
C PRO A 905 -2.23 17.19 -5.01
N ILE A 906 -1.05 17.32 -4.41
CA ILE A 906 -0.89 18.11 -3.18
C ILE A 906 -0.44 19.53 -3.53
N TRP A 907 -1.04 20.51 -2.87
CA TRP A 907 -0.77 21.93 -3.04
C TRP A 907 0.05 22.45 -1.85
N TYR A 908 1.14 23.16 -2.14
CA TYR A 908 2.09 23.67 -1.14
C TYR A 908 1.97 25.19 -0.95
N TYR A 909 1.72 25.95 -2.01
CA TYR A 909 1.73 27.41 -1.95
C TYR A 909 0.80 28.04 -2.98
N ALA A 910 0.07 29.09 -2.59
CA ALA A 910 -0.54 30.04 -3.52
C ALA A 910 -0.11 31.46 -3.20
N GLY A 911 0.16 32.21 -4.27
CA GLY A 911 0.47 33.61 -4.22
C GLY A 911 -0.72 34.43 -3.74
N LYS A 912 -0.44 35.37 -2.85
CA LYS A 912 -1.38 36.40 -2.43
C LYS A 912 -0.96 37.73 -3.05
N PHE A 913 -1.90 38.66 -3.17
CA PHE A 913 -1.64 40.03 -3.67
C PHE A 913 -1.06 40.07 -5.10
N LEU A 914 -1.48 39.12 -5.94
CA LEU A 914 -1.10 39.09 -7.35
C LEU A 914 -1.97 40.05 -8.18
N PRO A 915 -1.47 40.55 -9.32
CA PRO A 915 -2.29 41.29 -10.27
C PRO A 915 -3.53 40.50 -10.71
N GLU A 916 -4.62 41.21 -11.04
CA GLU A 916 -5.86 40.59 -11.48
C GLU A 916 -5.64 39.65 -12.68
N GLY A 917 -6.21 38.44 -12.63
CA GLY A 917 -6.04 37.42 -13.65
C GLY A 917 -4.70 36.66 -13.63
N MET A 918 -3.81 36.96 -12.69
CA MET A 918 -2.55 36.24 -12.49
C MET A 918 -2.65 35.25 -11.32
N LEU A 919 -1.84 34.19 -11.38
CA LEU A 919 -1.77 33.11 -10.40
C LEU A 919 -0.31 32.69 -10.20
N SER A 920 0.03 32.27 -8.98
CA SER A 920 1.31 31.67 -8.64
C SER A 920 1.05 30.50 -7.70
N SER A 921 1.44 29.29 -8.11
CA SER A 921 1.18 28.08 -7.34
C SER A 921 2.43 27.22 -7.24
N ILE A 922 2.59 26.48 -6.13
CA ILE A 922 3.51 25.36 -6.03
C ILE A 922 2.69 24.11 -5.71
N VAL A 923 2.71 23.15 -6.64
CA VAL A 923 2.04 21.85 -6.50
C VAL A 923 3.02 20.70 -6.69
N SER A 924 2.71 19.55 -6.08
CA SER A 924 3.53 18.35 -6.20
C SER A 924 2.68 17.14 -6.59
N PHE A 925 3.06 16.54 -7.71
CA PHE A 925 2.49 15.34 -8.30
C PHE A 925 3.48 14.85 -9.37
N GLY A 926 3.16 13.79 -10.12
CA GLY A 926 4.08 13.21 -11.09
C GLY A 926 4.10 13.83 -12.47
N ASN A 927 5.19 13.61 -13.21
CA ASN A 927 5.17 13.82 -14.66
C ASN A 927 4.31 12.71 -15.30
N PRO A 928 3.23 13.02 -16.06
CA PRO A 928 2.30 12.00 -16.59
C PRO A 928 2.98 10.94 -17.45
N LEU A 929 3.99 11.31 -18.22
CA LEU A 929 4.74 10.34 -19.02
C LEU A 929 5.55 9.43 -18.12
N VAL A 930 6.21 9.96 -17.10
CA VAL A 930 7.00 9.17 -16.14
C VAL A 930 6.11 8.25 -15.31
N TRP A 931 5.00 8.75 -14.76
CA TRP A 931 4.17 8.04 -13.81
C TRP A 931 3.25 7.03 -14.49
N TRP A 932 2.46 7.44 -15.48
CA TRP A 932 1.57 6.50 -16.18
C TRP A 932 2.38 5.49 -17.00
N GLY A 933 3.41 5.94 -17.71
CA GLY A 933 4.33 5.06 -18.44
C GLY A 933 5.08 4.11 -17.50
N GLY A 934 5.51 4.63 -16.36
CA GLY A 934 6.14 3.88 -15.30
C GLY A 934 5.24 2.82 -14.66
N PHE A 935 3.97 3.14 -14.43
CA PHE A 935 2.99 2.20 -13.89
C PHE A 935 2.70 1.07 -14.88
N LEU A 936 2.58 1.38 -16.18
CA LEU A 936 2.51 0.36 -17.22
C LEU A 936 3.78 -0.51 -17.28
N ALA A 937 4.95 0.10 -17.12
CA ALA A 937 6.21 -0.62 -17.01
C ALA A 937 6.26 -1.54 -15.77
N LEU A 938 5.70 -1.11 -14.64
CA LEU A 938 5.57 -1.92 -13.42
C LEU A 938 4.68 -3.16 -13.66
N ILE A 939 3.52 -3.00 -14.29
CA ILE A 939 2.64 -4.12 -14.65
C ILE A 939 3.37 -5.10 -15.61
N ALA A 940 4.02 -4.57 -16.64
CA ALA A 940 4.80 -5.38 -17.57
C ALA A 940 5.97 -6.11 -16.87
N ALA A 941 6.59 -5.47 -15.87
CA ALA A 941 7.70 -6.01 -15.11
C ALA A 941 7.29 -7.22 -14.27
N ILE A 942 6.09 -7.21 -13.68
CA ILE A 942 5.52 -8.37 -12.98
C ILE A 942 5.45 -9.58 -13.92
N TYR A 943 4.95 -9.38 -15.15
CA TYR A 943 4.94 -10.44 -16.17
C TYR A 943 6.35 -10.91 -16.54
N CYS A 944 7.27 -9.98 -16.78
CA CYS A 944 8.66 -10.31 -17.13
C CYS A 944 9.38 -11.07 -16.01
N ALA A 945 9.15 -10.71 -14.75
CA ALA A 945 9.74 -11.40 -13.60
C ALA A 945 9.24 -12.85 -13.51
N ILE A 946 7.94 -13.08 -13.72
CA ILE A 946 7.35 -14.43 -13.72
C ILE A 946 7.90 -15.28 -14.87
N LYS A 947 8.05 -14.69 -16.07
CA LYS A 947 8.45 -15.43 -17.28
C LYS A 947 9.95 -15.64 -17.41
N TYR A 948 10.74 -14.58 -17.22
CA TYR A 948 12.17 -14.56 -17.52
C TYR A 948 13.06 -14.61 -16.27
N LYS A 949 12.50 -14.39 -15.07
CA LYS A 949 13.21 -14.46 -13.78
C LYS A 949 14.49 -13.62 -13.73
N GLN A 950 14.48 -12.45 -14.36
CA GLN A 950 15.63 -11.54 -14.39
C GLN A 950 15.81 -10.89 -13.01
N ARG A 951 16.99 -11.05 -12.40
CA ARG A 951 17.30 -10.53 -11.05
C ARG A 951 17.09 -9.02 -10.94
N GLN A 952 17.46 -8.26 -11.98
CA GLN A 952 17.30 -6.81 -12.05
C GLN A 952 15.84 -6.39 -11.84
N ILE A 953 14.93 -7.04 -12.57
CA ILE A 953 13.50 -6.74 -12.54
C ILE A 953 12.89 -7.19 -11.22
N ILE A 954 13.29 -8.36 -10.70
CA ILE A 954 12.85 -8.85 -9.40
C ILE A 954 13.25 -7.87 -8.29
N LEU A 955 14.49 -7.35 -8.30
CA LEU A 955 14.92 -6.34 -7.33
C LEU A 955 14.05 -5.09 -7.38
N LEU A 956 13.81 -4.55 -8.58
CA LEU A 956 12.99 -3.35 -8.74
C LEU A 956 11.54 -3.58 -8.29
N LEU A 957 10.98 -4.76 -8.55
CA LEU A 957 9.65 -5.13 -8.06
C LEU A 957 9.60 -5.24 -6.53
N ILE A 958 10.62 -5.81 -5.90
CA ILE A 958 10.72 -5.87 -4.43
C ILE A 958 10.82 -4.45 -3.86
N ALA A 959 11.64 -3.59 -4.47
CA ALA A 959 11.75 -2.19 -4.07
C ALA A 959 10.40 -1.46 -4.17
N CYS A 960 9.73 -1.51 -5.33
CA CYS A 960 8.41 -0.92 -5.52
C CYS A 960 7.38 -1.49 -4.52
N ALA A 961 7.32 -2.82 -4.36
CA ALA A 961 6.39 -3.45 -3.44
C ALA A 961 6.63 -3.02 -1.99
N SER A 962 7.90 -2.95 -1.57
CA SER A 962 8.28 -2.51 -0.23
C SER A 962 7.87 -1.07 0.05
N GLN A 963 7.95 -0.17 -0.94
CA GLN A 963 7.59 1.24 -0.76
C GLN A 963 6.09 1.53 -0.92
N TYR A 964 5.32 0.62 -1.54
CA TYR A 964 3.91 0.85 -1.85
C TYR A 964 2.95 0.04 -0.97
N LEU A 965 3.19 -1.26 -0.79
CA LEU A 965 2.23 -2.15 -0.12
C LEU A 965 1.96 -1.80 1.35
N PRO A 966 2.92 -1.31 2.16
CA PRO A 966 2.62 -0.93 3.53
C PRO A 966 1.51 0.11 3.65
N TRP A 967 1.38 1.03 2.69
CA TRP A 967 0.35 2.06 2.67
C TRP A 967 -1.07 1.51 2.57
N VAL A 968 -1.25 0.28 2.08
CA VAL A 968 -2.56 -0.40 2.04
C VAL A 968 -3.11 -0.61 3.45
N GLY A 969 -2.23 -0.80 4.44
CA GLY A 969 -2.59 -1.04 5.83
C GLY A 969 -2.55 0.22 6.72
N VAL A 970 -2.27 1.40 6.17
CA VAL A 970 -2.17 2.65 6.94
C VAL A 970 -3.54 3.35 6.95
N PRO A 971 -4.23 3.47 8.10
CA PRO A 971 -5.59 3.99 8.16
C PRO A 971 -5.67 5.52 8.26
N ARG A 972 -4.56 6.20 8.58
CA ARG A 972 -4.52 7.65 8.77
C ARG A 972 -4.62 8.43 7.45
N LEU A 973 -4.80 9.74 7.57
CA LEU A 973 -4.69 10.69 6.46
C LEU A 973 -3.33 10.55 5.76
N THR A 974 -3.36 10.46 4.42
CA THR A 974 -2.17 10.33 3.56
C THR A 974 -2.26 11.27 2.36
N PHE A 975 -1.12 11.46 1.70
CA PHE A 975 -0.93 12.43 0.62
C PHE A 975 -0.06 11.84 -0.49
N ILE A 976 -0.21 12.35 -1.71
CA ILE A 976 0.44 11.80 -2.90
C ILE A 976 1.97 11.81 -2.81
N TYR A 977 2.56 12.73 -2.04
CA TYR A 977 4.01 12.80 -1.87
C TYR A 977 4.61 11.55 -1.21
N HIS A 978 3.83 10.75 -0.48
CA HIS A 978 4.30 9.47 0.06
C HIS A 978 4.70 8.47 -1.05
N TYR A 979 4.20 8.67 -2.27
CA TYR A 979 4.59 7.89 -3.45
C TYR A 979 6.00 8.22 -3.96
N PHE A 980 6.61 9.33 -3.51
CA PHE A 980 7.93 9.77 -3.96
C PHE A 980 9.01 8.68 -3.79
N ALA A 981 8.96 7.90 -2.71
CA ALA A 981 9.90 6.81 -2.46
C ALA A 981 9.87 5.69 -3.51
N LEU A 982 8.76 5.55 -4.25
CA LEU A 982 8.62 4.57 -5.33
C LEU A 982 9.12 5.10 -6.68
N VAL A 983 9.06 6.42 -6.91
CA VAL A 983 9.38 7.08 -8.19
C VAL A 983 10.76 6.71 -8.76
N PRO A 984 11.86 6.62 -7.97
CA PRO A 984 13.15 6.20 -8.50
C PRO A 984 13.10 4.82 -9.17
N PHE A 985 12.44 3.85 -8.53
CA PHE A 985 12.33 2.48 -9.04
C PHE A 985 11.41 2.40 -10.25
N LEU A 986 10.38 3.26 -10.29
CA LEU A 986 9.51 3.43 -11.45
C LEU A 986 10.29 3.92 -12.67
N CYS A 987 11.15 4.94 -12.49
CA CYS A 987 12.02 5.46 -13.54
C CYS A 987 13.00 4.39 -14.05
N LEU A 988 13.55 3.55 -13.17
CA LEU A 988 14.44 2.45 -13.54
C LEU A 988 13.71 1.36 -14.35
N LEU A 989 12.47 1.03 -13.98
CA LEU A 989 11.63 0.08 -14.72
C LEU A 989 11.27 0.62 -16.11
N LEU A 990 10.86 1.89 -16.18
CA LEU A 990 10.55 2.54 -17.45
C LEU A 990 11.80 2.60 -18.36
N ALA A 991 12.95 2.96 -17.80
CA ALA A 991 14.23 2.98 -18.49
C ALA A 991 14.62 1.60 -19.07
N TYR A 992 14.33 0.51 -18.36
CA TYR A 992 14.54 -0.85 -18.89
C TYR A 992 13.77 -1.09 -20.20
N TYR A 993 12.48 -0.76 -20.24
CA TYR A 993 11.67 -0.97 -21.44
C TYR A 993 12.06 -0.05 -22.58
N LEU A 994 12.20 1.26 -22.31
CA LEU A 994 12.61 2.24 -23.33
C LEU A 994 14.00 1.92 -23.88
N GLY A 995 14.96 1.59 -23.02
CA GLY A 995 16.31 1.20 -23.45
C GLY A 995 16.32 -0.11 -24.27
N ASN A 996 15.40 -1.03 -24.03
CA ASN A 996 15.22 -2.22 -24.86
C ASN A 996 14.56 -1.89 -26.21
N TRP A 997 13.61 -0.95 -26.25
CA TRP A 997 12.98 -0.49 -27.48
C TRP A 997 13.97 0.20 -28.40
N MET A 998 14.87 1.03 -27.86
CA MET A 998 15.97 1.64 -28.65
C MET A 998 16.86 0.62 -29.37
N LYS A 999 16.92 -0.63 -28.90
CA LYS A 999 17.70 -1.70 -29.54
C LYS A 999 16.95 -2.37 -30.70
N LYS A 1000 15.61 -2.33 -30.71
CA LYS A 1000 14.80 -3.12 -31.64
C LYS A 1000 14.92 -2.65 -33.09
N SER A 1001 14.86 -1.35 -33.33
CA SER A 1001 14.96 -0.76 -34.67
C SER A 1001 15.34 0.72 -34.61
N LYS A 1002 15.66 1.32 -35.77
CA LYS A 1002 15.98 2.76 -35.88
C LYS A 1002 14.76 3.64 -35.56
N GLU A 1003 13.58 3.20 -35.96
CA GLU A 1003 12.30 3.87 -35.73
C GLU A 1003 11.97 3.88 -34.22
N MET A 1004 12.09 2.73 -33.54
CA MET A 1004 11.87 2.65 -32.09
C MET A 1004 12.86 3.51 -31.30
N LYS A 1005 14.09 3.68 -31.80
CA LYS A 1005 15.06 4.60 -31.20
C LYS A 1005 14.59 6.06 -31.25
N TRP A 1006 14.05 6.51 -32.38
CA TRP A 1006 13.48 7.86 -32.50
C TRP A 1006 12.22 8.05 -31.67
N ILE A 1007 11.37 7.03 -31.56
CA ILE A 1007 10.20 7.05 -30.67
C ILE A 1007 10.63 7.28 -29.22
N VAL A 1008 11.68 6.60 -28.75
CA VAL A 1008 12.19 6.78 -27.38
C VAL A 1008 12.76 8.19 -27.19
N TRP A 1009 13.49 8.74 -28.16
CA TRP A 1009 13.95 10.13 -28.09
C TRP A 1009 12.80 11.13 -28.07
N GLY A 1010 11.78 10.92 -28.91
CA GLY A 1010 10.55 11.71 -28.89
C GLY A 1010 9.83 11.64 -27.54
N TYR A 1011 9.79 10.46 -26.92
CA TYR A 1011 9.22 10.27 -25.59
C TYR A 1011 9.99 11.04 -24.49
N LEU A 1012 11.33 11.00 -24.52
CA LEU A 1012 12.16 11.77 -23.59
C LEU A 1012 12.00 13.28 -23.82
N ALA A 1013 11.99 13.72 -25.08
CA ALA A 1013 11.73 15.11 -25.42
C ALA A 1013 10.35 15.56 -24.93
N ALA A 1014 9.31 14.74 -25.12
CA ALA A 1014 7.97 15.02 -24.60
C ALA A 1014 7.94 15.10 -23.07
N ALA A 1015 8.64 14.20 -22.35
CA ALA A 1015 8.72 14.25 -20.89
C ALA A 1015 9.37 15.56 -20.40
N PHE A 1016 10.43 16.02 -21.09
CA PHE A 1016 11.09 17.29 -20.79
C PHE A 1016 10.23 18.51 -21.16
N LEU A 1017 9.55 18.49 -22.32
CA LEU A 1017 8.64 19.56 -22.72
C LEU A 1017 7.45 19.68 -21.75
N LEU A 1018 6.92 18.56 -21.26
CA LEU A 1018 5.91 18.57 -20.20
C LEU A 1018 6.46 19.17 -18.91
N PHE A 1019 7.70 18.85 -18.52
CA PHE A 1019 8.35 19.51 -17.39
C PHE A 1019 8.41 21.02 -17.58
N LEU A 1020 8.83 21.52 -18.75
CA LEU A 1020 8.85 22.95 -19.03
C LEU A 1020 7.46 23.58 -19.01
N MET A 1021 6.46 22.88 -19.53
CA MET A 1021 5.06 23.36 -19.55
C MET A 1021 4.50 23.49 -18.12
N PHE A 1022 4.78 22.53 -17.25
CA PHE A 1022 4.34 22.56 -15.85
C PHE A 1022 5.28 23.33 -14.92
N TYR A 1023 6.51 23.65 -15.34
CA TYR A 1023 7.53 24.33 -14.54
C TYR A 1023 7.01 25.56 -13.78
N PRO A 1024 6.17 26.45 -14.35
CA PRO A 1024 5.67 27.60 -13.63
C PRO A 1024 4.92 27.26 -12.33
N ILE A 1025 4.05 26.24 -12.37
CA ILE A 1025 3.27 25.80 -11.19
C ILE A 1025 4.02 24.83 -10.28
N LEU A 1026 5.19 24.34 -10.71
CA LEU A 1026 6.08 23.53 -9.88
C LEU A 1026 7.10 24.40 -9.12
N SER A 1027 7.37 25.60 -9.63
CA SER A 1027 8.39 26.52 -9.10
C SER A 1027 7.83 27.78 -8.44
N GLY A 1028 6.52 28.04 -8.56
CA GLY A 1028 5.90 29.26 -8.01
C GLY A 1028 6.07 30.49 -8.91
N MET A 1029 6.26 30.32 -10.22
CA MET A 1029 6.26 31.46 -11.14
C MET A 1029 4.85 32.04 -11.28
N VAL A 1030 4.79 33.36 -11.44
CA VAL A 1030 3.55 34.08 -11.72
C VAL A 1030 3.19 33.89 -13.20
N VAL A 1031 1.98 33.39 -13.46
CA VAL A 1031 1.44 33.15 -14.81
C VAL A 1031 -0.03 33.59 -14.91
N PRO A 1032 -0.56 33.84 -16.11
CA PRO A 1032 -1.99 34.07 -16.28
C PRO A 1032 -2.81 32.87 -15.81
N ALA A 1033 -3.89 33.09 -15.06
CA ALA A 1033 -4.78 32.03 -14.59
C ALA A 1033 -5.43 31.25 -15.75
N SER A 1034 -5.59 31.89 -16.92
CA SER A 1034 -6.06 31.22 -18.14
C SER A 1034 -5.09 30.14 -18.63
N TYR A 1035 -3.77 30.31 -18.42
CA TYR A 1035 -2.79 29.30 -18.81
C TYR A 1035 -3.00 27.98 -18.06
N THR A 1036 -3.22 28.06 -16.74
CA THR A 1036 -3.43 26.87 -15.91
C THR A 1036 -4.77 26.20 -16.20
N ALA A 1037 -5.84 27.00 -16.35
CA ALA A 1037 -7.17 26.51 -16.65
C ALA A 1037 -7.28 25.83 -18.03
N THR A 1038 -6.63 26.38 -19.05
CA THR A 1038 -6.71 25.87 -20.43
C THR A 1038 -5.73 24.73 -20.71
N TRP A 1039 -4.48 24.81 -20.23
CA TRP A 1039 -3.42 23.90 -20.66
C TRP A 1039 -2.98 22.88 -19.63
N LEU A 1040 -3.09 23.19 -18.34
CA LEU A 1040 -2.54 22.35 -17.27
C LEU A 1040 -3.58 21.49 -16.56
N ARG A 1041 -4.86 21.91 -16.54
CA ARG A 1041 -5.95 21.21 -15.85
C ARG A 1041 -6.47 20.01 -16.65
N TRP A 1042 -5.69 18.93 -16.68
CA TRP A 1042 -6.02 17.71 -17.44
C TRP A 1042 -7.08 16.84 -16.76
N LEU A 1043 -7.14 16.87 -15.43
CA LEU A 1043 -8.19 16.22 -14.63
C LEU A 1043 -9.00 17.28 -13.88
N PRO A 1044 -10.32 17.06 -13.64
CA PRO A 1044 -11.15 18.00 -12.91
C PRO A 1044 -10.63 18.33 -11.50
N THR A 1045 -9.96 17.37 -10.88
CA THR A 1045 -9.35 17.42 -9.55
C THR A 1045 -8.00 18.14 -9.52
N TRP A 1046 -7.39 18.46 -10.67
CA TRP A 1046 -6.13 19.21 -10.74
C TRP A 1046 -6.41 20.70 -10.57
N ASN A 1047 -6.46 21.13 -9.32
CA ASN A 1047 -6.66 22.52 -8.96
C ASN A 1047 -5.32 23.18 -8.67
N PHE A 1048 -5.05 24.29 -9.34
CA PHE A 1048 -3.90 25.14 -9.12
C PHE A 1048 -4.46 26.46 -8.59
N PHE A 1049 -4.17 26.76 -7.33
CA PHE A 1049 -4.65 27.94 -6.61
C PHE A 1049 -3.61 29.05 -6.64
#